data_AF-A0A2E5UEN0-F1
#
_entry.id   AF-A0A2E5UEN0-F1
#
_cell.length_a   1.000
_cell.length_b   1.000
_cell.length_c   1.000
_cell.angle_alpha   90.00
_cell.angle_beta   90.00
_cell.angle_gamma   90.00
#
_symmetry.space_group_name_H-M   'P 1'
#
loop_
_entity.id
_entity.type
_entity.pdbx_description
1 polymer ?
#
loop_
_entity_poly.entity_id
_entity_poly.type
_entity_poly.pdbx_seq_one_letter_code
_entity_poly.pdbx_strand_id
1 'polypeptide(L)'
;MFTLIITTALTLAEPTVPMPNPSDYIGMKVVEIDVPTEEAVSALLDAGIEGLACRPATGSGPWLIEQEDEGLLKTLGLKHADLVPNLAEFIANRNAERRTVRSSQPLGNDFYTDYRVISEYDAHIDQFLLDHADIATGIVIGQSHEGRDIRGIVINAGGGEKPAVLFNGTQHAREWISPPSTMYIADTLADLYGIDSTITALLDRVEVIVIPIVNPDGYAFTYEQGGDRYWRKNRRDNGGSCAGVDLNRNWGSDWNGGQSTSNDPCSDVYVGPSSMSEPEVQALANYCLNHGNIKAQIDYHAFSQLILEPRGYTTAPPPDWDELHALGGAMSDAIASVYGEYYVHDNPCNILYCASGTLIDWPYDTYGSKAYCVELRPSSGGLGGFDPPSSEILPCAQENFEGAMVLINDIATPLTISLPNGAPGVVSTEVETTFDVVIEARSEDPMEKTGLLHYRGDGGDFAEVSLSYQGENTYLATLPVFDCDEMPEYYISIMTHSASTVTFPLSAPAELLSANVITDEDIVFEDDGETNMGFTVSGNASDGAWELGVPVGGGVRGDPPTDADGSGSCWLTDNVEGNSDVDGGQTILTSPTIEIPENGWTLSYARWFSNNSGAAPGMDVLTVEWSEVGSSSWGALEVVGPTGEGTTGGWYDVSFDLDSVGLLNIDAFQFRVIADDAGDGSVIEAGLDAISLARFTCEDDTQCEGDVDGNDVVNVNDILNVIAVFGTNDPSGDANDDGIVNISDILLIINQWGEC
;
A
#
# COMPACT_ATOMS: atom_id res chain seq x y z
N MET A 1 -17.06 -54.45 -40.46
CA MET A 1 -17.40 -53.36 -41.38
C MET A 1 -16.87 -52.09 -40.72
N PHE A 2 -15.63 -51.72 -41.05
CA PHE A 2 -14.95 -50.54 -40.50
C PHE A 2 -15.48 -49.31 -41.25
N THR A 3 -16.14 -48.40 -40.55
CA THR A 3 -16.54 -47.11 -41.11
C THR A 3 -15.42 -46.11 -40.83
N LEU A 4 -14.73 -45.74 -41.89
CA LEU A 4 -13.69 -44.72 -41.93
C LEU A 4 -14.36 -43.35 -41.76
N ILE A 5 -14.24 -42.72 -40.59
CA ILE A 5 -14.56 -41.31 -40.41
C ILE A 5 -13.31 -40.53 -40.85
N ILE A 6 -13.43 -39.85 -41.99
CA ILE A 6 -12.44 -38.91 -42.49
C ILE A 6 -12.49 -37.69 -41.58
N THR A 7 -11.52 -37.53 -40.70
CA THR A 7 -11.21 -36.25 -40.05
C THR A 7 -10.54 -35.36 -41.08
N THR A 8 -11.31 -34.54 -41.78
CA THR A 8 -10.78 -33.32 -42.40
C THR A 8 -10.34 -32.40 -41.27
N ALA A 9 -9.04 -32.35 -41.02
CA ALA A 9 -8.43 -31.25 -40.29
C ALA A 9 -8.68 -29.97 -41.09
N LEU A 10 -9.73 -29.23 -40.76
CA LEU A 10 -9.75 -27.80 -41.03
C LEU A 10 -8.64 -27.23 -40.13
N THR A 11 -7.54 -26.83 -40.75
CA THR A 11 -6.67 -25.81 -40.18
C THR A 11 -7.52 -24.54 -40.07
N LEU A 12 -8.20 -24.34 -38.94
CA LEU A 12 -8.64 -23.02 -38.55
C LEU A 12 -7.35 -22.19 -38.50
N ALA A 13 -7.23 -21.24 -39.42
CA ALA A 13 -6.21 -20.20 -39.28
C ALA A 13 -6.41 -19.61 -37.88
N GLU A 14 -5.34 -19.54 -37.09
CA GLU A 14 -5.41 -18.85 -35.82
C GLU A 14 -6.01 -17.46 -36.07
N PRO A 15 -7.00 -17.02 -35.27
CA PRO A 15 -7.58 -15.71 -35.43
C PRO A 15 -6.44 -14.69 -35.37
N THR A 16 -6.15 -14.06 -36.52
CA THR A 16 -5.17 -12.99 -36.58
C THR A 16 -5.75 -11.83 -35.79
N VAL A 17 -5.18 -11.58 -34.63
CA VAL A 17 -5.55 -10.47 -33.77
C VAL A 17 -5.33 -9.18 -34.57
N PRO A 18 -6.34 -8.29 -34.66
CA PRO A 18 -6.17 -7.00 -35.28
C PRO A 18 -4.95 -6.28 -34.72
N MET A 19 -4.14 -5.70 -35.60
CA MET A 19 -2.92 -4.98 -35.24
C MET A 19 -2.77 -3.77 -36.15
N PRO A 20 -2.23 -2.65 -35.66
CA PRO A 20 -1.94 -1.49 -36.49
C PRO A 20 -1.09 -1.89 -37.69
N ASN A 21 -1.43 -1.39 -38.88
CA ASN A 21 -0.72 -1.78 -40.09
C ASN A 21 0.55 -0.93 -40.26
N PRO A 22 1.76 -1.52 -40.24
CA PRO A 22 3.01 -0.76 -40.36
C PRO A 22 3.10 0.09 -41.63
N SER A 23 2.40 -0.27 -42.70
CA SER A 23 2.43 0.49 -43.95
C SER A 23 1.83 1.89 -43.84
N ASP A 24 0.99 2.10 -42.83
CA ASP A 24 0.28 3.37 -42.63
C ASP A 24 1.23 4.44 -42.04
N TYR A 25 2.42 4.04 -41.57
CA TYR A 25 3.44 4.92 -40.95
C TYR A 25 4.74 5.01 -41.76
N ILE A 26 4.74 4.63 -43.04
CA ILE A 26 5.95 4.66 -43.87
C ILE A 26 6.43 6.11 -44.02
N GLY A 27 7.68 6.35 -43.62
CA GLY A 27 8.29 7.69 -43.70
C GLY A 27 7.98 8.60 -42.51
N MET A 28 7.21 8.11 -41.53
CA MET A 28 6.90 8.84 -40.29
C MET A 28 7.92 8.56 -39.19
N LYS A 29 8.10 9.56 -38.32
CA LYS A 29 8.98 9.54 -37.15
C LYS A 29 8.31 10.17 -35.95
N VAL A 30 8.67 9.71 -34.76
CA VAL A 30 8.42 10.47 -33.53
C VAL A 30 9.70 11.20 -33.17
N VAL A 31 9.61 12.51 -33.01
CA VAL A 31 10.75 13.40 -32.80
C VAL A 31 10.47 14.27 -31.59
N GLU A 32 11.41 14.35 -30.67
CA GLU A 32 11.38 15.35 -29.62
C GLU A 32 11.85 16.68 -30.21
N ILE A 33 10.97 17.70 -30.20
CA ILE A 33 11.26 19.02 -30.75
C ILE A 33 11.21 20.06 -29.63
N ASP A 34 12.28 20.83 -29.47
CA ASP A 34 12.34 22.02 -28.61
C ASP A 34 11.84 23.22 -29.41
N VAL A 35 10.59 23.62 -29.15
CA VAL A 35 9.89 24.68 -29.86
C VAL A 35 9.99 25.99 -29.05
N PRO A 36 10.75 27.00 -29.49
CA PRO A 36 11.08 28.14 -28.63
C PRO A 36 10.01 29.23 -28.59
N THR A 37 9.07 29.26 -29.55
CA THR A 37 8.04 30.32 -29.65
C THR A 37 6.69 29.79 -30.12
N GLU A 38 5.60 30.47 -29.74
CA GLU A 38 4.23 30.15 -30.16
C GLU A 38 4.04 30.29 -31.68
N GLU A 39 4.79 31.18 -32.35
CA GLU A 39 4.78 31.25 -33.82
C GLU A 39 5.37 29.99 -34.45
N ALA A 40 6.38 29.37 -33.82
CA ALA A 40 6.94 28.12 -34.30
C ALA A 40 5.99 26.94 -34.06
N VAL A 41 5.29 26.90 -32.91
CA VAL A 41 4.20 25.94 -32.66
C VAL A 41 3.14 26.05 -33.76
N SER A 42 2.67 27.28 -34.02
CA SER A 42 1.65 27.55 -35.05
C SER A 42 2.13 27.12 -36.44
N ALA A 43 3.41 27.39 -36.78
CA ALA A 43 3.97 26.98 -38.07
C ALA A 43 4.06 25.46 -38.26
N LEU A 44 4.32 24.70 -37.20
CA LEU A 44 4.29 23.23 -37.24
C LEU A 44 2.86 22.71 -37.46
N LEU A 45 1.90 23.23 -36.69
CA LEU A 45 0.49 22.85 -36.79
C LEU A 45 -0.12 23.24 -38.16
N ASP A 46 0.19 24.43 -38.66
CA ASP A 46 -0.24 24.91 -39.99
C ASP A 46 0.33 24.04 -41.13
N ALA A 47 1.48 23.40 -40.90
CA ALA A 47 2.08 22.44 -41.82
C ALA A 47 1.46 21.04 -41.73
N GLY A 48 0.54 20.82 -40.78
CA GLY A 48 -0.09 19.52 -40.54
C GLY A 48 0.75 18.58 -39.67
N ILE A 49 1.80 19.08 -39.02
CA ILE A 49 2.64 18.29 -38.13
C ILE A 49 1.93 18.14 -36.78
N GLU A 50 1.77 16.89 -36.34
CA GLU A 50 0.99 16.56 -35.15
C GLU A 50 1.89 16.53 -33.91
N GLY A 51 1.57 17.36 -32.91
CA GLY A 51 2.19 17.23 -31.60
C GLY A 51 1.50 16.12 -30.80
N LEU A 52 2.29 15.20 -30.25
CA LEU A 52 1.76 14.06 -29.49
C LEU A 52 1.55 14.40 -28.00
N ALA A 53 2.10 15.52 -27.53
CA ALA A 53 1.71 16.11 -26.26
C ALA A 53 0.28 16.65 -26.35
N CYS A 54 -0.50 16.56 -25.25
CA CYS A 54 -1.89 17.01 -25.23
C CYS A 54 -2.05 18.47 -25.65
N ARG A 55 -1.09 19.34 -25.32
CA ARG A 55 -0.99 20.68 -25.89
C ARG A 55 0.38 20.87 -26.52
N PRO A 56 0.47 20.93 -27.87
CA PRO A 56 1.65 21.45 -28.53
C PRO A 56 1.86 22.90 -28.08
N ALA A 57 2.95 23.16 -27.37
CA ALA A 57 3.30 24.45 -26.77
C ALA A 57 4.80 24.70 -26.90
N THR A 58 5.26 25.87 -26.45
CA THR A 58 6.70 26.13 -26.38
C THR A 58 7.38 25.17 -25.38
N GLY A 59 8.60 24.76 -25.69
CA GLY A 59 9.38 23.79 -24.91
C GLY A 59 9.64 22.50 -25.69
N SER A 60 10.27 21.53 -25.02
CA SER A 60 10.51 20.20 -25.58
C SER A 60 9.26 19.33 -25.47
N GLY A 61 8.92 18.63 -26.54
CA GLY A 61 7.88 17.61 -26.51
C GLY A 61 7.92 16.68 -27.72
N PRO A 62 7.20 15.56 -27.70
CA PRO A 62 7.13 14.62 -28.81
C PRO A 62 6.19 15.12 -29.92
N TRP A 63 6.65 15.01 -31.16
CA TRP A 63 5.90 15.33 -32.38
C TRP A 63 5.99 14.16 -33.36
N LEU A 64 4.89 13.88 -34.04
CA LEU A 64 4.81 12.97 -35.16
C LEU A 64 5.06 13.78 -36.44
N ILE A 65 6.14 13.44 -37.15
CA ILE A 65 6.56 14.15 -38.37
C ILE A 65 6.73 13.17 -39.53
N GLU A 66 6.54 13.65 -40.75
CA GLU A 66 6.95 12.94 -41.96
C GLU A 66 8.37 13.32 -42.38
N GLN A 67 9.02 12.46 -43.18
CA GLN A 67 10.37 12.73 -43.69
C GLN A 67 10.48 14.07 -44.46
N GLU A 68 9.40 14.53 -45.08
CA GLU A 68 9.39 15.82 -45.79
C GLU A 68 9.35 17.04 -44.86
N ASP A 69 8.93 16.88 -43.61
CA ASP A 69 8.85 17.94 -42.60
C ASP A 69 10.22 18.36 -42.04
N GLU A 70 11.25 17.50 -42.17
CA GLU A 70 12.62 17.82 -41.71
C GLU A 70 13.14 19.13 -42.31
N GLY A 71 12.71 19.47 -43.53
CA GLY A 71 13.05 20.73 -44.20
C GLY A 71 12.47 21.96 -43.48
N LEU A 72 11.26 21.85 -42.93
CA LEU A 72 10.62 22.89 -42.15
C LEU A 72 11.32 23.06 -40.80
N LEU A 73 11.61 21.96 -40.09
CA LEU A 73 12.34 22.01 -38.81
C LEU A 73 13.69 22.74 -38.96
N LYS A 74 14.41 22.45 -40.04
CA LYS A 74 15.69 23.10 -40.36
C LYS A 74 15.54 24.57 -40.72
N THR A 75 14.48 24.93 -41.43
CA THR A 75 14.19 26.32 -41.84
C THR A 75 13.79 27.18 -40.64
N LEU A 76 13.02 26.61 -39.71
CA LEU A 76 12.66 27.23 -38.43
C LEU A 76 13.82 27.22 -37.42
N GLY A 77 14.86 26.41 -37.66
CA GLY A 77 16.03 26.32 -36.78
C GLY A 77 15.74 25.61 -35.46
N LEU A 78 14.76 24.69 -35.45
CA LEU A 78 14.31 23.98 -34.26
C LEU A 78 15.31 22.88 -33.88
N LYS A 79 15.70 22.83 -32.61
CA LYS A 79 16.48 21.72 -32.07
C LYS A 79 15.55 20.51 -31.93
N HIS A 80 16.03 19.35 -32.33
CA HIS A 80 15.23 18.14 -32.29
C HIS A 80 16.10 16.87 -32.19
N ALA A 81 15.52 15.79 -31.68
CA ALA A 81 16.11 14.47 -31.59
C ALA A 81 15.09 13.39 -31.97
N ASP A 82 15.50 12.43 -32.80
CA ASP A 82 14.64 11.30 -33.18
C ASP A 82 14.42 10.40 -31.94
N LEU A 83 13.18 10.32 -31.47
CA LEU A 83 12.75 9.38 -30.44
C LEU A 83 12.46 8.02 -31.09
N VAL A 84 11.72 8.03 -32.20
CA VAL A 84 11.43 6.87 -33.05
C VAL A 84 11.78 7.24 -34.50
N PRO A 85 12.98 6.86 -34.98
CA PRO A 85 13.46 7.28 -36.32
C PRO A 85 12.76 6.58 -37.49
N ASN A 86 12.02 5.50 -37.24
CA ASN A 86 11.25 4.77 -38.24
C ASN A 86 10.01 4.15 -37.59
N LEU A 87 8.89 4.87 -37.65
CA LEU A 87 7.67 4.46 -36.96
C LEU A 87 7.06 3.19 -37.55
N ALA A 88 7.11 3.02 -38.88
CA ALA A 88 6.66 1.78 -39.52
C ALA A 88 7.44 0.55 -39.02
N GLU A 89 8.77 0.65 -38.91
CA GLU A 89 9.58 -0.45 -38.37
C GLU A 89 9.33 -0.68 -36.88
N PHE A 90 9.14 0.39 -36.11
CA PHE A 90 8.77 0.29 -34.70
C PHE A 90 7.45 -0.48 -34.52
N ILE A 91 6.38 -0.08 -35.22
CA ILE A 91 5.08 -0.76 -35.19
C ILE A 91 5.19 -2.21 -35.70
N ALA A 92 6.00 -2.47 -36.73
CA ALA A 92 6.25 -3.83 -37.21
C ALA A 92 6.93 -4.71 -36.16
N ASN A 93 7.89 -4.16 -35.42
CA ASN A 93 8.60 -4.86 -34.34
C ASN A 93 7.67 -5.12 -33.14
N ARG A 94 6.89 -4.14 -32.72
CA ARG A 94 5.84 -4.30 -31.69
C ARG A 94 4.85 -5.38 -32.09
N ASN A 95 4.33 -5.34 -33.31
CA ASN A 95 3.43 -6.39 -33.81
C ASN A 95 4.08 -7.78 -33.83
N ALA A 96 5.38 -7.89 -34.15
CA ALA A 96 6.09 -9.16 -34.13
C ALA A 96 6.29 -9.69 -32.70
N GLU A 97 6.60 -8.82 -31.75
CA GLU A 97 6.68 -9.13 -30.31
C GLU A 97 5.34 -9.69 -29.81
N ARG A 98 4.25 -8.97 -30.07
CA ARG A 98 2.88 -9.35 -29.70
C ARG A 98 2.49 -10.71 -30.28
N ARG A 99 2.77 -10.95 -31.58
CA ARG A 99 2.54 -12.27 -32.20
C ARG A 99 3.35 -13.37 -31.53
N THR A 100 4.59 -13.08 -31.14
CA THR A 100 5.46 -14.06 -30.47
C THR A 100 4.84 -14.45 -29.13
N VAL A 101 4.50 -13.46 -28.29
CA VAL A 101 3.88 -13.67 -26.97
C VAL A 101 2.58 -14.47 -27.09
N ARG A 102 1.68 -14.05 -27.99
CA ARG A 102 0.41 -14.74 -28.23
C ARG A 102 0.57 -16.16 -28.78
N SER A 103 1.64 -16.46 -29.53
CA SER A 103 1.91 -17.80 -30.06
C SER A 103 2.52 -18.76 -29.04
N SER A 104 3.20 -18.24 -28.01
CA SER A 104 3.85 -19.03 -26.97
C SER A 104 2.92 -19.45 -25.81
N GLN A 105 1.74 -18.83 -25.72
CA GLN A 105 0.78 -18.99 -24.62
C GLN A 105 -0.60 -19.39 -25.20
N PRO A 106 -0.95 -20.69 -25.27
CA PRO A 106 -2.28 -21.11 -25.76
C PRO A 106 -3.39 -20.52 -24.87
N LEU A 107 -4.36 -19.85 -25.50
CA LEU A 107 -5.53 -19.19 -24.90
C LEU A 107 -6.10 -19.94 -23.69
N GLY A 108 -6.06 -19.27 -22.52
CA GLY A 108 -6.79 -19.71 -21.32
C GLY A 108 -6.36 -19.07 -20.00
N ASN A 109 -5.08 -18.67 -19.82
CA ASN A 109 -4.55 -18.36 -18.49
C ASN A 109 -3.70 -17.08 -18.38
N ASP A 110 -3.73 -16.20 -19.38
CA ASP A 110 -2.74 -15.11 -19.41
C ASP A 110 -3.29 -13.87 -20.12
N PHE A 111 -4.14 -13.11 -19.43
CA PHE A 111 -4.77 -11.88 -19.92
C PHE A 111 -3.78 -10.70 -19.97
N TYR A 112 -2.75 -10.72 -19.10
CA TYR A 112 -1.85 -9.58 -18.87
C TYR A 112 -0.52 -9.62 -19.65
N THR A 113 -0.26 -10.62 -20.49
CA THR A 113 0.97 -10.66 -21.30
C THR A 113 0.97 -9.90 -22.61
N ASP A 114 -0.17 -9.45 -23.11
CA ASP A 114 -0.26 -8.59 -24.29
C ASP A 114 -1.52 -7.72 -24.22
N TYR A 115 -1.49 -6.57 -24.87
CA TYR A 115 -2.63 -5.69 -25.06
C TYR A 115 -3.76 -6.41 -25.81
N ARG A 116 -4.99 -6.12 -25.41
CA ARG A 116 -6.19 -6.81 -25.86
C ARG A 116 -7.04 -5.93 -26.78
N VAL A 117 -7.76 -6.55 -27.71
CA VAL A 117 -8.82 -5.85 -28.45
C VAL A 117 -10.12 -5.82 -27.63
N ILE A 118 -11.07 -4.95 -27.97
CA ILE A 118 -12.33 -4.79 -27.21
C ILE A 118 -13.05 -6.12 -26.99
N SER A 119 -13.15 -6.97 -28.01
CA SER A 119 -13.83 -8.26 -27.87
C SER A 119 -13.16 -9.22 -26.88
N GLU A 120 -11.86 -9.04 -26.62
CA GLU A 120 -11.12 -9.81 -25.62
C GLU A 120 -11.37 -9.24 -24.21
N TYR A 121 -11.45 -7.92 -24.03
CA TYR A 121 -11.93 -7.31 -22.78
C TYR A 121 -13.37 -7.73 -22.47
N ASP A 122 -14.25 -7.72 -23.47
CA ASP A 122 -15.64 -8.14 -23.34
C ASP A 122 -15.76 -9.59 -22.85
N ALA A 123 -14.95 -10.48 -23.44
CA ALA A 123 -14.91 -11.89 -23.08
C ALA A 123 -14.30 -12.10 -21.68
N HIS A 124 -13.31 -11.29 -21.29
CA HIS A 124 -12.72 -11.34 -19.95
C HIS A 124 -13.70 -10.85 -18.89
N ILE A 125 -14.42 -9.75 -19.13
CA ILE A 125 -15.52 -9.30 -18.25
C ILE A 125 -16.59 -10.39 -18.13
N ASP A 126 -17.00 -11.01 -19.25
CA ASP A 126 -17.97 -12.10 -19.21
C ASP A 126 -17.48 -13.29 -18.37
N GLN A 127 -16.20 -13.64 -18.47
CA GLN A 127 -15.59 -14.73 -17.71
C GLN A 127 -15.47 -14.37 -16.22
N PHE A 128 -14.97 -13.17 -15.91
CA PHE A 128 -14.91 -12.63 -14.54
C PHE A 128 -16.29 -12.71 -13.85
N LEU A 129 -17.36 -12.33 -14.55
CA LEU A 129 -18.72 -12.37 -13.99
C LEU A 129 -19.27 -13.79 -13.81
N LEU A 130 -18.72 -14.78 -14.51
CA LEU A 130 -19.04 -16.19 -14.24
C LEU A 130 -18.28 -16.71 -13.02
N ASP A 131 -17.04 -16.27 -12.83
CA ASP A 131 -16.16 -16.74 -11.77
C ASP A 131 -16.46 -16.09 -10.41
N HIS A 132 -16.93 -14.84 -10.39
CA HIS A 132 -17.20 -14.03 -9.18
C HIS A 132 -18.67 -13.57 -9.08
N ALA A 133 -19.62 -14.38 -9.57
CA ALA A 133 -21.05 -14.04 -9.62
C ALA A 133 -21.70 -13.81 -8.25
N ASP A 134 -21.03 -14.20 -7.16
CA ASP A 134 -21.47 -14.05 -5.77
C ASP A 134 -21.18 -12.65 -5.19
N ILE A 135 -20.17 -11.95 -5.71
CA ILE A 135 -19.75 -10.63 -5.22
C ILE A 135 -19.79 -9.53 -6.28
N ALA A 136 -19.90 -9.88 -7.57
CA ALA A 136 -19.79 -8.90 -8.64
C ALA A 136 -20.92 -8.97 -9.69
N THR A 137 -21.17 -7.84 -10.34
CA THR A 137 -22.14 -7.70 -11.43
C THR A 137 -21.57 -6.90 -12.60
N GLY A 138 -22.06 -7.17 -13.81
CA GLY A 138 -21.68 -6.44 -15.01
C GLY A 138 -22.60 -5.25 -15.26
N ILE A 139 -22.03 -4.12 -15.70
CA ILE A 139 -22.77 -2.92 -16.05
C ILE A 139 -22.53 -2.50 -17.51
N VAL A 140 -23.54 -1.85 -18.09
CA VAL A 140 -23.43 -1.08 -19.33
C VAL A 140 -23.92 0.33 -19.01
N ILE A 141 -22.99 1.28 -18.97
CA ILE A 141 -23.31 2.66 -18.53
C ILE A 141 -23.94 3.51 -19.65
N GLY A 142 -23.79 3.07 -20.89
CA GLY A 142 -24.30 3.74 -22.08
C GLY A 142 -23.67 3.19 -23.35
N GLN A 143 -23.81 3.94 -24.44
CA GLN A 143 -23.24 3.59 -25.74
C GLN A 143 -22.44 4.77 -26.30
N SER A 144 -21.37 4.46 -27.03
CA SER A 144 -20.54 5.43 -27.75
C SER A 144 -21.22 6.00 -29.01
N HIS A 145 -20.55 6.93 -29.71
CA HIS A 145 -21.06 7.50 -30.97
C HIS A 145 -21.37 6.47 -32.07
N GLU A 146 -20.54 5.44 -32.21
CA GLU A 146 -20.72 4.36 -33.18
C GLU A 146 -21.57 3.21 -32.63
N GLY A 147 -22.11 3.36 -31.41
CA GLY A 147 -23.08 2.44 -30.82
C GLY A 147 -22.47 1.21 -30.14
N ARG A 148 -21.21 1.27 -29.72
CA ARG A 148 -20.58 0.23 -28.90
C ARG A 148 -20.98 0.44 -27.43
N ASP A 149 -21.26 -0.64 -26.73
CA ASP A 149 -21.57 -0.59 -25.30
C ASP A 149 -20.32 -0.17 -24.51
N ILE A 150 -20.50 0.71 -23.53
CA ILE A 150 -19.47 1.08 -22.56
C ILE A 150 -19.69 0.21 -21.33
N ARG A 151 -18.84 -0.81 -21.17
CA ARG A 151 -19.00 -1.88 -20.18
C ARG A 151 -18.10 -1.68 -18.97
N GLY A 152 -18.52 -2.25 -17.85
CA GLY A 152 -17.73 -2.28 -16.61
C GLY A 152 -18.17 -3.38 -15.65
N ILE A 153 -17.50 -3.41 -14.50
CA ILE A 153 -17.71 -4.34 -13.39
C ILE A 153 -18.06 -3.53 -12.14
N VAL A 154 -18.97 -4.06 -11.32
CA VAL A 154 -19.24 -3.58 -9.96
C VAL A 154 -19.00 -4.74 -9.00
N ILE A 155 -18.04 -4.58 -8.08
CA ILE A 155 -17.77 -5.49 -6.97
C ILE A 155 -18.46 -4.91 -5.73
N ASN A 156 -19.53 -5.56 -5.27
CA ASN A 156 -20.30 -5.18 -4.09
C ASN A 156 -20.54 -6.43 -3.23
N ALA A 157 -19.46 -6.93 -2.62
CA ALA A 157 -19.49 -8.14 -1.81
C ALA A 157 -20.47 -7.98 -0.64
N GLY A 158 -21.31 -8.98 -0.34
CA GLY A 158 -22.34 -8.87 0.72
C GLY A 158 -23.51 -7.91 0.43
N GLY A 159 -23.42 -7.09 -0.62
CA GLY A 159 -24.46 -6.14 -1.04
C GLY A 159 -24.66 -4.95 -0.09
N GLY A 160 -25.76 -4.22 -0.29
CA GLY A 160 -26.13 -3.05 0.51
C GLY A 160 -25.71 -1.71 -0.14
N GLU A 161 -26.05 -0.61 0.54
CA GLU A 161 -25.64 0.74 0.13
C GLU A 161 -24.30 1.08 0.80
N LYS A 162 -23.22 0.96 0.04
CA LYS A 162 -21.84 1.25 0.48
C LYS A 162 -21.31 2.52 -0.18
N PRO A 163 -20.36 3.25 0.44
CA PRO A 163 -19.56 4.21 -0.31
C PRO A 163 -18.80 3.48 -1.42
N ALA A 164 -18.65 4.14 -2.57
CA ALA A 164 -18.03 3.53 -3.74
C ALA A 164 -16.76 4.28 -4.18
N VAL A 165 -15.81 3.51 -4.74
CA VAL A 165 -14.65 4.02 -5.46
C VAL A 165 -14.75 3.59 -6.92
N LEU A 166 -14.55 4.53 -7.84
CA LEU A 166 -14.64 4.27 -9.28
C LEU A 166 -13.26 4.37 -9.94
N PHE A 167 -12.86 3.34 -10.67
CA PHE A 167 -11.66 3.33 -11.50
C PHE A 167 -12.08 3.27 -12.97
N ASN A 168 -11.68 4.25 -13.76
CA ASN A 168 -11.92 4.23 -15.19
C ASN A 168 -10.65 4.46 -15.99
N GLY A 169 -10.66 4.02 -17.24
CA GLY A 169 -9.53 4.17 -18.13
C GLY A 169 -9.96 4.53 -19.55
N THR A 170 -8.96 4.88 -20.37
CA THR A 170 -9.11 5.03 -21.82
C THR A 170 -10.18 6.04 -22.21
N GLN A 171 -10.15 7.23 -21.62
CA GLN A 171 -10.80 8.38 -22.25
C GLN A 171 -10.05 8.77 -23.54
N HIS A 172 -8.72 8.62 -23.54
CA HIS A 172 -7.92 8.68 -24.75
C HIS A 172 -7.59 7.29 -25.29
N ALA A 173 -7.84 7.07 -26.57
CA ALA A 173 -7.80 5.74 -27.17
C ALA A 173 -6.39 5.14 -27.31
N ARG A 174 -5.36 5.97 -27.55
CA ARG A 174 -3.98 5.53 -27.77
C ARG A 174 -3.26 4.99 -26.53
N GLU A 175 -3.82 5.18 -25.34
CA GLU A 175 -3.18 4.92 -24.05
C GLU A 175 -3.40 3.46 -23.62
N TRP A 176 -2.90 2.51 -24.42
CA TRP A 176 -3.21 1.09 -24.31
C TRP A 176 -2.84 0.41 -22.99
N ILE A 177 -1.97 1.02 -22.18
CA ILE A 177 -1.58 0.52 -20.85
C ILE A 177 -2.69 0.77 -19.80
N SER A 178 -3.64 1.67 -20.06
CA SER A 178 -4.73 2.02 -19.12
C SER A 178 -5.77 0.90 -18.91
N PRO A 179 -6.39 0.31 -19.95
CA PRO A 179 -7.35 -0.79 -19.74
C PRO A 179 -6.83 -1.98 -18.93
N PRO A 180 -5.64 -2.55 -19.19
CA PRO A 180 -5.17 -3.68 -18.38
C PRO A 180 -4.90 -3.27 -16.92
N SER A 181 -4.38 -2.07 -16.64
CA SER A 181 -4.20 -1.61 -15.25
C SER A 181 -5.52 -1.51 -14.50
N THR A 182 -6.57 -0.97 -15.13
CA THR A 182 -7.91 -0.92 -14.50
C THR A 182 -8.53 -2.31 -14.30
N MET A 183 -8.37 -3.23 -15.26
CA MET A 183 -8.88 -4.60 -15.13
C MET A 183 -8.16 -5.39 -14.04
N TYR A 184 -6.86 -5.16 -13.86
CA TYR A 184 -6.07 -5.82 -12.82
C TYR A 184 -6.58 -5.50 -11.41
N ILE A 185 -7.09 -4.28 -11.19
CA ILE A 185 -7.76 -3.90 -9.94
C ILE A 185 -8.97 -4.80 -9.69
N ALA A 186 -9.85 -4.96 -10.68
CA ALA A 186 -11.04 -5.79 -10.53
C ALA A 186 -10.69 -7.26 -10.27
N ASP A 187 -9.80 -7.83 -11.09
CA ASP A 187 -9.39 -9.23 -11.00
C ASP A 187 -8.74 -9.51 -9.63
N THR A 188 -7.76 -8.72 -9.22
CA THR A 188 -7.01 -8.95 -7.97
C THR A 188 -7.91 -8.82 -6.73
N LEU A 189 -8.78 -7.82 -6.70
CA LEU A 189 -9.75 -7.64 -5.60
C LEU A 189 -10.70 -8.82 -5.48
N ALA A 190 -11.24 -9.31 -6.60
CA ALA A 190 -12.21 -10.40 -6.60
C ALA A 190 -11.57 -11.77 -6.34
N ASP A 191 -10.36 -12.01 -6.87
CA ASP A 191 -9.60 -13.24 -6.68
C ASP A 191 -9.13 -13.42 -5.23
N LEU A 192 -8.84 -12.31 -4.54
CA LEU A 192 -8.36 -12.33 -3.16
C LEU A 192 -9.47 -12.15 -2.10
N TYR A 193 -10.71 -11.84 -2.52
CA TYR A 193 -11.84 -11.77 -1.59
C TYR A 193 -12.11 -13.13 -0.92
N GLY A 194 -12.14 -13.16 0.41
CA GLY A 194 -12.26 -14.37 1.22
C GLY A 194 -10.95 -15.16 1.38
N ILE A 195 -9.84 -14.67 0.82
CA ILE A 195 -8.49 -15.24 0.97
C ILE A 195 -7.59 -14.27 1.75
N ASP A 196 -7.52 -13.03 1.30
CA ASP A 196 -6.79 -11.96 1.96
C ASP A 196 -7.72 -11.22 2.93
N SER A 197 -7.35 -11.20 4.21
CA SER A 197 -8.12 -10.63 5.32
C SER A 197 -8.36 -9.12 5.13
N THR A 198 -7.37 -8.39 4.62
CA THR A 198 -7.43 -6.94 4.40
C THR A 198 -8.34 -6.60 3.22
N ILE A 199 -8.15 -7.23 2.06
CA ILE A 199 -9.02 -7.03 0.89
C ILE A 199 -10.47 -7.40 1.21
N THR A 200 -10.68 -8.50 1.94
CA THR A 200 -12.02 -8.91 2.38
C THR A 200 -12.67 -7.82 3.23
N ALA A 201 -11.96 -7.32 4.24
CA ALA A 201 -12.44 -6.27 5.13
C ALA A 201 -12.73 -4.94 4.43
N LEU A 202 -11.98 -4.63 3.37
CA LEU A 202 -12.19 -3.45 2.53
C LEU A 202 -13.44 -3.59 1.65
N LEU A 203 -13.57 -4.70 0.91
CA LEU A 203 -14.73 -4.95 0.03
C LEU A 203 -16.03 -5.17 0.81
N ASP A 204 -15.96 -5.60 2.06
CA ASP A 204 -17.11 -5.65 2.95
C ASP A 204 -17.64 -4.24 3.30
N ARG A 205 -16.82 -3.19 3.18
CA ARG A 205 -17.17 -1.80 3.52
C ARG A 205 -17.33 -0.88 2.30
N VAL A 206 -16.67 -1.18 1.19
CA VAL A 206 -16.63 -0.33 -0.01
C VAL A 206 -17.12 -1.09 -1.24
N GLU A 207 -17.87 -0.41 -2.10
CA GLU A 207 -18.17 -0.89 -3.45
C GLU A 207 -17.07 -0.43 -4.42
N VAL A 208 -16.55 -1.31 -5.26
CA VAL A 208 -15.55 -0.97 -6.28
C VAL A 208 -16.16 -1.07 -7.67
N ILE A 209 -16.04 0.00 -8.46
CA ILE A 209 -16.59 0.11 -9.81
C ILE A 209 -15.44 0.27 -10.79
N VAL A 210 -15.37 -0.59 -11.81
CA VAL A 210 -14.30 -0.56 -12.83
C VAL A 210 -14.88 -0.42 -14.22
N ILE A 211 -14.47 0.63 -14.95
CA ILE A 211 -14.89 0.92 -16.33
C ILE A 211 -13.63 1.08 -17.20
N PRO A 212 -13.10 -0.02 -17.78
CA PRO A 212 -11.75 -0.03 -18.35
C PRO A 212 -11.62 0.77 -19.65
N ILE A 213 -12.70 0.85 -20.44
CA ILE A 213 -12.69 1.49 -21.76
C ILE A 213 -13.88 2.45 -21.88
N VAL A 214 -13.67 3.72 -21.51
CA VAL A 214 -14.67 4.78 -21.67
C VAL A 214 -14.86 5.19 -23.14
N ASN A 215 -13.80 5.13 -23.96
CA ASN A 215 -13.81 5.48 -25.38
C ASN A 215 -13.68 4.23 -26.29
N PRO A 216 -14.72 3.38 -26.40
CA PRO A 216 -14.62 2.13 -27.17
C PRO A 216 -14.47 2.39 -28.68
N ASP A 217 -14.99 3.49 -29.23
CA ASP A 217 -14.86 3.76 -30.66
C ASP A 217 -13.44 4.16 -31.03
N GLY A 218 -12.86 5.09 -30.26
CA GLY A 218 -11.47 5.48 -30.45
C GLY A 218 -10.56 4.29 -30.24
N TYR A 219 -10.77 3.50 -29.17
CA TYR A 219 -9.94 2.34 -28.88
C TYR A 219 -10.00 1.30 -30.02
N ALA A 220 -11.18 0.99 -30.55
CA ALA A 220 -11.30 0.14 -31.73
C ALA A 220 -10.52 0.68 -32.93
N PHE A 221 -10.63 1.98 -33.20
CA PHE A 221 -9.95 2.64 -34.32
C PHE A 221 -8.42 2.55 -34.23
N THR A 222 -7.83 2.42 -33.03
CA THR A 222 -6.38 2.19 -32.87
C THR A 222 -5.89 0.83 -33.35
N TYR A 223 -6.80 -0.14 -33.51
CA TYR A 223 -6.52 -1.51 -33.95
C TYR A 223 -6.96 -1.79 -35.39
N GLU A 224 -7.86 -0.98 -35.93
CA GLU A 224 -8.51 -1.22 -37.21
C GLU A 224 -7.55 -1.07 -38.41
N GLN A 225 -7.82 -1.85 -39.47
CA GLN A 225 -7.10 -1.69 -40.73
C GLN A 225 -7.50 -0.35 -41.39
N GLY A 226 -6.51 0.52 -41.61
CA GLY A 226 -6.76 1.91 -42.04
C GLY A 226 -7.22 2.82 -40.90
N GLY A 227 -7.08 2.37 -39.65
CA GLY A 227 -7.18 3.18 -38.46
C GLY A 227 -5.84 3.84 -38.07
N ASP A 228 -5.76 4.36 -36.86
CA ASP A 228 -4.59 5.09 -36.36
C ASP A 228 -4.28 4.72 -34.90
N ARG A 229 -3.11 4.13 -34.68
CA ARG A 229 -2.59 3.66 -33.38
C ARG A 229 -2.43 4.81 -32.39
N TYR A 230 -2.16 6.02 -32.88
CA TYR A 230 -1.94 7.21 -32.08
C TYR A 230 -3.19 8.10 -31.98
N TRP A 231 -4.35 7.59 -32.43
CA TRP A 231 -5.63 8.27 -32.28
C TRP A 231 -5.98 8.49 -30.82
N ARG A 232 -6.24 9.74 -30.45
CA ARG A 232 -6.54 10.16 -29.07
C ARG A 232 -8.05 10.23 -28.78
N LYS A 233 -8.79 10.93 -29.63
CA LYS A 233 -10.17 11.38 -29.37
C LYS A 233 -11.21 10.26 -29.47
N ASN A 234 -12.49 10.58 -29.26
CA ASN A 234 -13.57 9.68 -29.71
C ASN A 234 -13.74 9.74 -31.24
N ARG A 235 -14.82 9.15 -31.79
CA ARG A 235 -15.05 9.03 -33.25
C ARG A 235 -16.23 9.87 -33.78
N ARG A 236 -16.62 10.92 -33.07
CA ARG A 236 -17.67 11.86 -33.50
C ARG A 236 -17.45 12.38 -34.93
N ASP A 237 -18.47 12.33 -35.78
CA ASP A 237 -18.48 13.06 -37.06
C ASP A 237 -18.75 14.56 -36.82
N ASN A 238 -17.76 15.41 -37.13
CA ASN A 238 -17.88 16.88 -37.00
C ASN A 238 -18.32 17.57 -38.31
N GLY A 239 -18.67 16.84 -39.37
CA GLY A 239 -19.19 17.41 -40.62
C GLY A 239 -18.11 18.04 -41.53
N GLY A 240 -16.86 17.61 -41.39
CA GLY A 240 -15.69 18.11 -42.11
C GLY A 240 -14.63 17.03 -42.34
N SER A 241 -13.35 17.41 -42.45
CA SER A 241 -12.23 16.47 -42.64
C SER A 241 -11.73 15.83 -41.34
N CYS A 242 -12.14 16.34 -40.17
CA CYS A 242 -11.64 15.93 -38.87
C CYS A 242 -12.77 15.34 -38.03
N ALA A 243 -12.47 14.24 -37.34
CA ALA A 243 -13.39 13.53 -36.46
C ALA A 243 -12.95 13.66 -34.99
N GLY A 244 -13.88 13.37 -34.09
CA GLY A 244 -13.61 13.21 -32.68
C GLY A 244 -13.61 14.50 -31.86
N VAL A 245 -13.85 14.33 -30.56
CA VAL A 245 -13.75 15.29 -29.46
C VAL A 245 -12.83 14.70 -28.41
N ASP A 246 -12.03 15.54 -27.76
CA ASP A 246 -11.27 15.13 -26.58
C ASP A 246 -12.23 14.95 -25.41
N LEU A 247 -12.44 13.70 -24.98
CA LEU A 247 -13.36 13.39 -23.88
C LEU A 247 -12.92 14.09 -22.59
N ASN A 248 -11.61 14.19 -22.35
CA ASN A 248 -11.05 14.84 -21.15
C ASN A 248 -10.87 16.37 -21.33
N ARG A 249 -11.61 16.97 -22.27
CA ARG A 249 -11.86 18.42 -22.39
C ARG A 249 -13.36 18.75 -22.46
N ASN A 250 -14.22 17.75 -22.37
CA ASN A 250 -15.67 17.88 -22.58
C ASN A 250 -16.47 17.91 -21.27
N TRP A 251 -15.85 17.77 -20.11
CA TRP A 251 -16.54 17.73 -18.81
C TRP A 251 -17.09 19.09 -18.36
N GLY A 252 -18.01 19.06 -17.39
CA GLY A 252 -18.82 20.21 -16.96
C GLY A 252 -18.06 21.33 -16.24
N SER A 253 -16.97 20.99 -15.56
CA SER A 253 -16.18 21.94 -14.78
C SER A 253 -15.23 22.74 -15.65
N ASP A 254 -15.30 24.06 -15.54
CA ASP A 254 -14.52 25.02 -16.33
C ASP A 254 -14.50 24.70 -17.84
N TRP A 255 -15.60 24.16 -18.39
CA TRP A 255 -15.63 23.77 -19.80
C TRP A 255 -15.29 24.94 -20.73
N ASN A 256 -14.32 24.74 -21.62
CA ASN A 256 -13.81 25.77 -22.54
C ASN A 256 -13.29 27.04 -21.81
N GLY A 257 -12.77 26.88 -20.58
CA GLY A 257 -12.21 27.95 -19.75
C GLY A 257 -10.87 28.53 -20.23
N GLY A 258 -10.31 27.97 -21.32
CA GLY A 258 -9.12 28.49 -21.99
C GLY A 258 -7.80 27.83 -21.58
N GLN A 259 -7.79 26.91 -20.61
CA GLN A 259 -6.62 26.12 -20.28
C GLN A 259 -6.55 24.87 -21.16
N SER A 260 -5.57 24.81 -22.06
CA SER A 260 -5.29 23.65 -22.92
C SER A 260 -6.52 23.10 -23.66
N THR A 261 -7.33 24.02 -24.21
CA THR A 261 -8.57 23.74 -24.96
C THR A 261 -8.51 24.33 -26.36
N SER A 262 -9.24 23.74 -27.30
CA SER A 262 -9.41 24.27 -28.65
C SER A 262 -10.86 24.19 -29.12
N ASN A 263 -11.29 25.17 -29.93
CA ASN A 263 -12.58 25.16 -30.63
C ASN A 263 -12.46 24.68 -32.10
N ASP A 264 -11.25 24.32 -32.54
CA ASP A 264 -11.01 23.73 -33.86
C ASP A 264 -11.28 22.21 -33.82
N PRO A 265 -12.24 21.68 -34.60
CA PRO A 265 -12.51 20.23 -34.66
C PRO A 265 -11.32 19.36 -35.07
N CYS A 266 -10.30 19.94 -35.70
CA CYS A 266 -9.07 19.24 -36.08
C CYS A 266 -8.04 19.15 -34.95
N SER A 267 -8.22 19.90 -33.86
CA SER A 267 -7.33 19.84 -32.70
C SER A 267 -7.56 18.56 -31.89
N ASP A 268 -6.47 18.05 -31.33
CA ASP A 268 -6.46 16.91 -30.41
C ASP A 268 -7.06 17.24 -29.03
N VAL A 269 -7.17 18.53 -28.70
CA VAL A 269 -7.85 19.05 -27.49
C VAL A 269 -9.13 19.82 -27.85
N TYR A 270 -9.79 19.41 -28.93
CA TYR A 270 -11.08 19.97 -29.31
C TYR A 270 -12.12 19.71 -28.23
N VAL A 271 -12.71 20.79 -27.68
CA VAL A 271 -13.64 20.73 -26.53
C VAL A 271 -15.02 20.18 -26.85
N GLY A 272 -15.34 19.99 -28.12
CA GLY A 272 -16.69 19.66 -28.59
C GLY A 272 -17.60 20.88 -28.75
N PRO A 273 -18.82 20.70 -29.31
CA PRO A 273 -19.73 21.80 -29.59
C PRO A 273 -20.42 22.39 -28.35
N SER A 274 -20.47 21.65 -27.25
CA SER A 274 -21.00 22.09 -25.96
C SER A 274 -20.40 21.27 -24.83
N SER A 275 -20.47 21.76 -23.59
CA SER A 275 -20.14 20.95 -22.41
C SER A 275 -20.96 19.67 -22.38
N MET A 276 -20.32 18.56 -22.03
CA MET A 276 -20.88 17.21 -21.97
C MET A 276 -21.65 16.84 -23.24
N SER A 277 -21.11 17.18 -24.41
CA SER A 277 -21.73 16.88 -25.70
C SER A 277 -21.54 15.43 -26.15
N GLU A 278 -20.56 14.74 -25.60
CA GLU A 278 -20.18 13.39 -26.03
C GLU A 278 -20.99 12.32 -25.28
N PRO A 279 -21.55 11.31 -25.97
CA PRO A 279 -22.36 10.27 -25.35
C PRO A 279 -21.54 9.43 -24.37
N GLU A 280 -20.23 9.26 -24.58
CA GLU A 280 -19.33 8.59 -23.64
C GLU A 280 -19.24 9.34 -22.30
N VAL A 281 -19.04 10.67 -22.36
CA VAL A 281 -18.99 11.55 -21.18
C VAL A 281 -20.35 11.61 -20.49
N GLN A 282 -21.44 11.71 -21.26
CA GLN A 282 -22.80 11.69 -20.71
C GLN A 282 -23.11 10.36 -20.01
N ALA A 283 -22.70 9.23 -20.58
CA ALA A 283 -22.93 7.91 -20.01
C ALA A 283 -22.25 7.77 -18.64
N LEU A 284 -20.97 8.13 -18.55
CA LEU A 284 -20.24 8.09 -17.28
C LEU A 284 -20.78 9.10 -16.27
N ALA A 285 -21.03 10.35 -16.66
CA ALA A 285 -21.60 11.36 -15.77
C ALA A 285 -22.98 10.94 -15.22
N ASN A 286 -23.86 10.40 -16.08
CA ASN A 286 -25.17 9.90 -15.67
C ASN A 286 -25.05 8.71 -14.72
N TYR A 287 -24.12 7.79 -14.98
CA TYR A 287 -23.87 6.67 -14.08
C TYR A 287 -23.45 7.16 -12.70
N CYS A 288 -22.45 8.06 -12.61
CA CYS A 288 -21.97 8.60 -11.34
C CYS A 288 -23.08 9.32 -10.54
N LEU A 289 -23.86 10.18 -11.20
CA LEU A 289 -24.95 10.91 -10.57
C LEU A 289 -26.11 9.99 -10.13
N ASN A 290 -26.40 8.93 -10.89
CA ASN A 290 -27.46 7.97 -10.54
C ASN A 290 -27.02 7.02 -9.42
N HIS A 291 -25.74 6.66 -9.35
CA HIS A 291 -25.19 5.89 -8.25
C HIS A 291 -25.27 6.69 -6.94
N GLY A 292 -24.86 7.96 -6.97
CA GLY A 292 -25.08 8.91 -5.87
C GLY A 292 -24.21 8.72 -4.63
N ASN A 293 -23.44 7.63 -4.53
CA ASN A 293 -22.56 7.37 -3.39
C ASN A 293 -21.09 7.09 -3.77
N ILE A 294 -20.63 7.57 -4.93
CA ILE A 294 -19.21 7.51 -5.30
C ILE A 294 -18.47 8.59 -4.51
N LYS A 295 -17.47 8.19 -3.71
CA LYS A 295 -16.69 9.08 -2.84
C LYS A 295 -15.32 9.42 -3.40
N ALA A 296 -14.77 8.53 -4.21
CA ALA A 296 -13.48 8.72 -4.84
C ALA A 296 -13.43 8.12 -6.24
N GLN A 297 -12.53 8.65 -7.08
CA GLN A 297 -12.38 8.21 -8.46
C GLN A 297 -10.93 8.35 -8.94
N ILE A 298 -10.44 7.37 -9.72
CA ILE A 298 -9.22 7.52 -10.51
C ILE A 298 -9.52 7.34 -11.99
N ASP A 299 -9.04 8.31 -12.77
CA ASP A 299 -9.01 8.30 -14.23
C ASP A 299 -7.61 7.92 -14.71
N TYR A 300 -7.43 6.67 -15.15
CA TYR A 300 -6.13 6.17 -15.61
C TYR A 300 -5.86 6.59 -17.05
N HIS A 301 -4.81 7.37 -17.21
CA HIS A 301 -4.24 7.86 -18.45
C HIS A 301 -2.84 7.29 -18.67
N ALA A 302 -2.23 7.60 -19.81
CA ALA A 302 -0.80 7.42 -20.01
C ALA A 302 -0.27 8.49 -20.98
N PHE A 303 0.97 8.93 -20.87
CA PHE A 303 2.01 8.49 -19.94
C PHE A 303 2.56 9.70 -19.21
N SER A 304 3.27 9.47 -18.10
CA SER A 304 4.26 10.39 -17.52
C SER A 304 4.68 10.02 -16.08
N GLN A 305 4.12 8.96 -15.48
CA GLN A 305 4.29 8.61 -14.07
C GLN A 305 3.93 9.79 -13.15
N LEU A 306 2.67 10.23 -13.24
CA LEU A 306 2.14 11.34 -12.44
C LEU A 306 0.84 10.92 -11.73
N ILE A 307 0.61 11.51 -10.56
CA ILE A 307 -0.68 11.49 -9.86
C ILE A 307 -1.18 12.93 -9.80
N LEU A 308 -2.27 13.19 -10.50
CA LEU A 308 -2.77 14.53 -10.77
C LEU A 308 -3.97 14.84 -9.88
N GLU A 309 -3.84 15.88 -9.07
CA GLU A 309 -4.83 16.33 -8.08
C GLU A 309 -5.81 17.37 -8.66
N PRO A 310 -7.06 17.44 -8.17
CA PRO A 310 -7.94 18.53 -8.55
C PRO A 310 -7.47 19.84 -7.87
N ARG A 311 -7.61 21.01 -8.50
CA ARG A 311 -8.23 21.24 -9.81
C ARG A 311 -7.18 21.36 -10.91
N GLY A 312 -7.44 20.73 -12.05
CA GLY A 312 -6.59 20.82 -13.24
C GLY A 312 -6.67 22.16 -13.96
N TYR A 313 -7.77 22.91 -13.83
CA TYR A 313 -7.93 24.18 -14.55
C TYR A 313 -7.31 25.41 -13.84
N THR A 314 -6.79 25.26 -12.62
CA THR A 314 -6.26 26.38 -11.84
C THR A 314 -5.21 25.94 -10.82
N THR A 315 -4.24 26.82 -10.56
CA THR A 315 -3.25 26.66 -9.46
C THR A 315 -3.82 27.04 -8.10
N ALA A 316 -5.07 27.53 -8.03
CA ALA A 316 -5.69 27.86 -6.76
C ALA A 316 -6.04 26.56 -6.01
N PRO A 317 -5.47 26.30 -4.83
CA PRO A 317 -5.69 25.04 -4.13
C PRO A 317 -7.16 24.90 -3.73
N PRO A 318 -7.73 23.69 -3.79
CA PRO A 318 -9.03 23.42 -3.18
C PRO A 318 -9.03 23.61 -1.66
N PRO A 319 -10.20 23.77 -1.00
CA PRO A 319 -10.28 23.93 0.46
C PRO A 319 -9.70 22.77 1.27
N ASP A 320 -9.75 21.55 0.71
CA ASP A 320 -9.29 20.26 1.24
C ASP A 320 -7.97 19.82 0.59
N TRP A 321 -7.17 20.77 0.10
CA TRP A 321 -5.89 20.48 -0.58
C TRP A 321 -4.93 19.65 0.27
N ASP A 322 -4.78 19.94 1.57
CA ASP A 322 -3.86 19.20 2.44
C ASP A 322 -4.20 17.70 2.48
N GLU A 323 -5.49 17.34 2.52
CA GLU A 323 -5.97 15.96 2.51
C GLU A 323 -5.74 15.30 1.15
N LEU A 324 -6.10 15.99 0.05
CA LEU A 324 -5.90 15.48 -1.30
C LEU A 324 -4.42 15.26 -1.63
N HIS A 325 -3.57 16.18 -1.19
CA HIS A 325 -2.14 16.15 -1.45
C HIS A 325 -1.45 15.03 -0.66
N ALA A 326 -1.78 14.88 0.63
CA ALA A 326 -1.28 13.78 1.45
C ALA A 326 -1.68 12.40 0.89
N LEU A 327 -2.93 12.28 0.43
CA LEU A 327 -3.43 11.04 -0.18
C LEU A 327 -2.76 10.77 -1.54
N GLY A 328 -2.45 11.82 -2.33
CA GLY A 328 -1.63 11.73 -3.54
C GLY A 328 -0.23 11.19 -3.25
N GLY A 329 0.41 11.69 -2.18
CA GLY A 329 1.70 11.20 -1.68
C GLY A 329 1.65 9.74 -1.28
N ALA A 330 0.67 9.36 -0.47
CA ALA A 330 0.49 7.96 -0.05
C ALA A 330 0.31 7.01 -1.24
N MET A 331 -0.43 7.42 -2.29
CA MET A 331 -0.54 6.65 -3.54
C MET A 331 0.81 6.53 -4.25
N SER A 332 1.60 7.60 -4.33
CA SER A 332 2.94 7.56 -4.92
C SER A 332 3.87 6.60 -4.18
N ASP A 333 3.87 6.65 -2.85
CA ASP A 333 4.73 5.81 -2.02
C ASP A 333 4.34 4.33 -2.14
N ALA A 334 3.03 4.03 -2.15
CA ALA A 334 2.51 2.69 -2.38
C ALA A 334 2.93 2.14 -3.75
N ILE A 335 2.81 2.93 -4.82
CA ILE A 335 3.29 2.54 -6.15
C ILE A 335 4.80 2.27 -6.14
N ALA A 336 5.59 3.17 -5.55
CA ALA A 336 7.04 3.05 -5.50
C ALA A 336 7.51 1.81 -4.72
N SER A 337 6.75 1.35 -3.72
CA SER A 337 7.08 0.17 -2.91
C SER A 337 7.19 -1.14 -3.70
N VAL A 338 6.57 -1.23 -4.88
CA VAL A 338 6.52 -2.49 -5.65
C VAL A 338 7.77 -2.66 -6.53
N TYR A 339 8.09 -1.66 -7.35
CA TYR A 339 9.19 -1.71 -8.33
C TYR A 339 10.14 -0.51 -8.30
N GLY A 340 9.97 0.42 -7.35
CA GLY A 340 10.77 1.65 -7.26
C GLY A 340 10.38 2.74 -8.26
N GLU A 341 9.25 2.60 -8.96
CA GLU A 341 8.75 3.65 -9.85
C GLU A 341 8.07 4.75 -9.05
N TYR A 342 8.67 5.93 -9.02
CA TYR A 342 8.10 7.08 -8.35
C TYR A 342 7.14 7.84 -9.29
N TYR A 343 5.92 8.11 -8.81
CA TYR A 343 4.91 8.87 -9.55
C TYR A 343 4.75 10.25 -8.91
N VAL A 344 5.22 11.30 -9.60
CA VAL A 344 5.18 12.65 -9.02
C VAL A 344 3.71 13.07 -8.82
N HIS A 345 3.35 13.46 -7.61
CA HIS A 345 2.01 13.93 -7.28
C HIS A 345 1.98 15.44 -7.03
N ASP A 346 1.04 16.15 -7.65
CA ASP A 346 0.75 17.58 -7.43
C ASP A 346 -0.47 17.98 -8.27
N ASN A 347 -0.86 19.25 -8.15
CA ASN A 347 -1.73 19.93 -9.08
C ASN A 347 -1.19 19.88 -10.54
N PRO A 348 -2.03 19.57 -11.54
CA PRO A 348 -1.63 19.49 -12.95
C PRO A 348 -0.93 20.73 -13.48
N CYS A 349 -1.31 21.92 -13.03
CA CYS A 349 -0.66 23.16 -13.47
C CYS A 349 0.82 23.26 -13.07
N ASN A 350 1.22 22.57 -11.99
CA ASN A 350 2.58 22.61 -11.45
C ASN A 350 3.49 21.58 -12.13
N ILE A 351 3.00 20.36 -12.33
CA ILE A 351 3.82 19.21 -12.76
C ILE A 351 3.54 18.72 -14.19
N LEU A 352 2.50 19.25 -14.85
CA LEU A 352 2.16 18.91 -16.22
C LEU A 352 1.79 20.17 -17.03
N TYR A 353 0.52 20.56 -17.03
CA TYR A 353 -0.02 21.82 -17.50
C TYR A 353 -1.47 21.98 -17.02
N CYS A 354 -1.97 23.22 -16.94
CA CYS A 354 -3.37 23.45 -16.64
C CYS A 354 -4.29 22.95 -17.78
N ALA A 355 -5.42 22.33 -17.45
CA ALA A 355 -6.41 21.85 -18.39
C ALA A 355 -7.84 22.12 -17.90
N SER A 356 -8.67 22.66 -18.79
CA SER A 356 -10.10 22.95 -18.56
C SER A 356 -10.99 21.78 -19.04
N GLY A 357 -12.11 21.53 -18.38
CA GLY A 357 -13.10 20.53 -18.82
C GLY A 357 -12.66 19.08 -18.60
N THR A 358 -11.96 18.79 -17.50
CA THR A 358 -11.40 17.47 -17.21
C THR A 358 -12.29 16.62 -16.28
N LEU A 359 -12.07 15.29 -16.31
CA LEU A 359 -12.76 14.35 -15.44
C LEU A 359 -12.37 14.51 -13.97
N ILE A 360 -11.15 14.93 -13.62
CA ILE A 360 -10.78 15.10 -12.20
C ILE A 360 -11.50 16.29 -11.56
N ASP A 361 -11.80 17.33 -12.34
CA ASP A 361 -12.43 18.55 -11.84
C ASP A 361 -13.93 18.38 -11.62
N TRP A 362 -14.62 17.74 -12.55
CA TRP A 362 -16.08 17.66 -12.55
C TRP A 362 -16.70 16.96 -11.33
N PRO A 363 -16.31 15.74 -10.93
CA PRO A 363 -16.90 15.03 -9.80
C PRO A 363 -16.49 15.68 -8.47
N TYR A 364 -15.27 16.23 -8.39
CA TYR A 364 -14.82 17.04 -7.27
C TYR A 364 -15.73 18.28 -7.09
N ASP A 365 -15.92 19.08 -8.14
CA ASP A 365 -16.76 20.29 -8.08
C ASP A 365 -18.27 20.00 -7.92
N THR A 366 -18.74 18.87 -8.45
CA THR A 366 -20.19 18.57 -8.53
C THR A 366 -20.70 17.90 -7.26
N TYR A 367 -19.95 16.96 -6.69
CA TYR A 367 -20.41 16.17 -5.54
C TYR A 367 -19.31 15.87 -4.51
N GLY A 368 -18.15 16.53 -4.59
CA GLY A 368 -17.09 16.43 -3.58
C GLY A 368 -16.32 15.10 -3.62
N SER A 369 -16.25 14.45 -4.79
CA SER A 369 -15.43 13.24 -4.95
C SER A 369 -13.95 13.56 -4.82
N LYS A 370 -13.19 12.73 -4.10
CA LYS A 370 -11.73 12.72 -4.18
C LYS A 370 -11.31 12.12 -5.52
N ALA A 371 -11.02 12.96 -6.51
CA ALA A 371 -10.83 12.53 -7.90
C ALA A 371 -9.41 12.80 -8.39
N TYR A 372 -8.73 11.77 -8.85
CA TYR A 372 -7.36 11.82 -9.33
C TYR A 372 -7.26 11.37 -10.79
N CYS A 373 -6.25 11.85 -11.49
CA CYS A 373 -5.83 11.29 -12.77
C CYS A 373 -4.46 10.67 -12.56
N VAL A 374 -4.26 9.44 -13.02
CA VAL A 374 -2.95 8.79 -12.95
C VAL A 374 -2.42 8.66 -14.37
N GLU A 375 -1.30 9.32 -14.66
CA GLU A 375 -0.55 9.16 -15.90
C GLU A 375 0.42 7.99 -15.71
N LEU A 376 0.08 6.84 -16.27
CA LEU A 376 0.82 5.58 -16.11
C LEU A 376 2.22 5.62 -16.75
N ARG A 377 2.95 4.50 -16.61
CA ARG A 377 4.23 4.26 -17.31
C ARG A 377 4.14 4.54 -18.82
N PRO A 378 5.27 4.93 -19.44
CA PRO A 378 6.55 5.30 -18.82
C PRO A 378 6.58 6.77 -18.33
N SER A 379 7.61 7.15 -17.57
CA SER A 379 7.81 8.54 -17.13
C SER A 379 8.06 9.56 -18.25
N SER A 380 8.48 9.11 -19.44
CA SER A 380 8.77 9.98 -20.58
C SER A 380 8.54 9.30 -21.93
N GLY A 381 8.49 10.10 -23.00
CA GLY A 381 8.03 9.67 -24.32
C GLY A 381 8.85 8.57 -25.01
N GLY A 382 10.11 8.34 -24.62
CA GLY A 382 10.95 7.21 -25.06
C GLY A 382 10.80 6.76 -26.53
N LEU A 383 11.06 5.48 -26.85
CA LEU A 383 10.83 4.92 -28.20
C LEU A 383 9.33 4.79 -28.57
N GLY A 384 8.40 5.48 -27.88
CA GLY A 384 6.97 5.48 -28.20
C GLY A 384 6.08 5.30 -26.97
N GLY A 385 6.11 6.23 -26.02
CA GLY A 385 5.48 6.13 -24.69
C GLY A 385 3.98 5.78 -24.63
N PHE A 386 3.24 5.88 -25.74
CA PHE A 386 1.87 5.38 -25.84
C PHE A 386 1.78 3.89 -26.26
N ASP A 387 2.89 3.27 -26.64
CA ASP A 387 3.05 1.86 -27.05
C ASP A 387 4.23 1.16 -26.33
N PRO A 388 4.22 1.13 -24.97
CA PRO A 388 5.25 0.43 -24.21
C PRO A 388 5.23 -1.08 -24.53
N PRO A 389 6.37 -1.79 -24.36
CA PRO A 389 6.43 -3.22 -24.64
C PRO A 389 5.44 -4.00 -23.79
N SER A 390 5.03 -5.19 -24.25
CA SER A 390 3.98 -5.95 -23.55
C SER A 390 4.44 -6.43 -22.16
N SER A 391 5.76 -6.51 -21.94
CA SER A 391 6.37 -6.82 -20.65
C SER A 391 6.09 -5.78 -19.56
N GLU A 392 5.70 -4.56 -19.91
CA GLU A 392 5.38 -3.50 -18.94
C GLU A 392 3.94 -3.56 -18.43
N ILE A 393 3.06 -4.35 -19.06
CA ILE A 393 1.63 -4.40 -18.72
C ILE A 393 1.43 -4.84 -17.27
N LEU A 394 1.95 -6.02 -16.92
CA LEU A 394 1.75 -6.58 -15.59
C LEU A 394 2.47 -5.77 -14.50
N PRO A 395 3.76 -5.37 -14.65
CA PRO A 395 4.42 -4.51 -13.66
C PRO A 395 3.69 -3.18 -13.41
N CYS A 396 3.25 -2.50 -14.48
CA CYS A 396 2.49 -1.26 -14.37
C CYS A 396 1.14 -1.47 -13.65
N ALA A 397 0.45 -2.57 -13.94
CA ALA A 397 -0.81 -2.90 -13.30
C ALA A 397 -0.64 -3.25 -11.81
N GLN A 398 0.42 -3.98 -11.46
CA GLN A 398 0.76 -4.39 -10.10
C GLN A 398 1.12 -3.21 -9.20
N GLU A 399 1.98 -2.30 -9.67
CA GLU A 399 2.34 -1.12 -8.87
C GLU A 399 1.14 -0.18 -8.68
N ASN A 400 0.30 0.00 -9.71
CA ASN A 400 -0.87 0.88 -9.63
C ASN A 400 -2.04 0.28 -8.85
N PHE A 401 -2.05 -1.05 -8.65
CA PHE A 401 -2.97 -1.70 -7.71
C PHE A 401 -2.74 -1.20 -6.29
N GLU A 402 -1.49 -1.07 -5.84
CA GLU A 402 -1.18 -0.55 -4.50
C GLU A 402 -1.64 0.90 -4.34
N GLY A 403 -1.46 1.74 -5.38
CA GLY A 403 -2.03 3.09 -5.41
C GLY A 403 -3.56 3.09 -5.32
N ALA A 404 -4.25 2.18 -6.02
CA ALA A 404 -5.70 2.04 -5.92
C ALA A 404 -6.16 1.59 -4.51
N MET A 405 -5.40 0.71 -3.87
CA MET A 405 -5.66 0.22 -2.52
C MET A 405 -5.63 1.34 -1.47
N VAL A 406 -4.73 2.31 -1.61
CA VAL A 406 -4.69 3.50 -0.75
C VAL A 406 -6.04 4.25 -0.78
N LEU A 407 -6.60 4.46 -1.98
CA LEU A 407 -7.87 5.15 -2.15
C LEU A 407 -9.06 4.32 -1.64
N ILE A 408 -9.06 3.01 -1.86
CA ILE A 408 -10.08 2.09 -1.32
C ILE A 408 -10.06 2.12 0.20
N ASN A 409 -8.86 2.01 0.81
CA ASN A 409 -8.69 2.04 2.25
C ASN A 409 -9.14 3.38 2.86
N ASP A 410 -8.81 4.50 2.22
CA ASP A 410 -9.26 5.83 2.64
C ASP A 410 -10.80 5.93 2.74
N ILE A 411 -11.51 5.37 1.76
CA ILE A 411 -12.98 5.36 1.76
C ILE A 411 -13.56 4.30 2.69
N ALA A 412 -12.87 3.17 2.89
CA ALA A 412 -13.30 2.10 3.79
C ALA A 412 -13.15 2.44 5.28
N THR A 413 -12.32 3.44 5.60
CA THR A 413 -11.96 3.83 6.97
C THR A 413 -12.53 5.22 7.30
N PRO A 414 -13.84 5.34 7.57
CA PRO A 414 -14.44 6.64 7.92
C PRO A 414 -13.94 7.20 9.27
N LEU A 415 -13.32 6.34 10.08
CA LEU A 415 -12.66 6.65 11.35
C LEU A 415 -11.27 6.00 11.36
N THR A 416 -10.31 6.64 12.01
CA THR A 416 -9.03 6.02 12.39
C THR A 416 -9.10 5.59 13.84
N ILE A 417 -8.64 4.37 14.14
CA ILE A 417 -8.43 3.89 15.50
C ILE A 417 -6.93 3.64 15.63
N SER A 418 -6.29 4.28 16.62
CA SER A 418 -4.86 4.09 16.91
C SER A 418 -4.62 3.83 18.39
N LEU A 419 -3.52 3.13 18.67
CA LEU A 419 -3.06 2.80 20.01
C LEU A 419 -1.74 3.54 20.22
N PRO A 420 -1.77 4.78 20.76
CA PRO A 420 -0.58 5.65 20.78
C PRO A 420 0.59 5.07 21.58
N ASN A 421 0.32 4.22 22.57
CA ASN A 421 1.32 3.55 23.40
C ASN A 421 1.46 2.05 23.05
N GLY A 422 1.03 1.66 21.84
CA GLY A 422 0.99 0.26 21.43
C GLY A 422 -0.19 -0.53 22.02
N ALA A 423 -0.39 -1.73 21.47
CA ALA A 423 -1.32 -2.72 22.02
C ALA A 423 -0.63 -3.46 23.19
N PRO A 424 -1.32 -3.73 24.32
CA PRO A 424 -0.74 -4.54 25.39
C PRO A 424 -0.28 -5.92 24.88
N GLY A 425 1.03 -6.17 24.95
CA GLY A 425 1.62 -7.48 24.66
C GLY A 425 1.61 -8.43 25.87
N VAL A 426 1.37 -7.90 27.07
CA VAL A 426 1.25 -8.66 28.32
C VAL A 426 0.02 -8.21 29.12
N VAL A 427 -0.61 -9.15 29.83
CA VAL A 427 -1.73 -8.92 30.75
C VAL A 427 -1.51 -9.68 32.05
N SER A 428 -2.08 -9.19 33.15
CA SER A 428 -1.80 -9.74 34.47
C SER A 428 -2.85 -10.76 34.92
N THR A 429 -2.45 -11.74 35.74
CA THR A 429 -3.36 -12.60 36.51
C THR A 429 -4.00 -11.89 37.71
N GLU A 430 -3.43 -10.76 38.15
CA GLU A 430 -3.85 -10.08 39.40
C GLU A 430 -4.55 -8.73 39.18
N VAL A 431 -4.18 -8.00 38.12
CA VAL A 431 -4.67 -6.65 37.87
C VAL A 431 -5.19 -6.47 36.44
N GLU A 432 -6.26 -5.68 36.30
CA GLU A 432 -6.78 -5.31 34.98
C GLU A 432 -5.75 -4.48 34.20
N THR A 433 -5.57 -4.79 32.92
CA THR A 433 -4.67 -4.04 32.04
C THR A 433 -5.44 -2.95 31.31
N THR A 434 -5.00 -1.70 31.45
CA THR A 434 -5.61 -0.56 30.76
C THR A 434 -4.69 0.04 29.70
N PHE A 435 -5.25 0.49 28.58
CA PHE A 435 -4.48 1.15 27.52
C PHE A 435 -5.33 2.21 26.80
N ASP A 436 -4.63 3.17 26.21
CA ASP A 436 -5.26 4.29 25.49
C ASP A 436 -5.63 3.88 24.06
N VAL A 437 -6.82 4.33 23.65
CA VAL A 437 -7.35 4.19 22.30
C VAL A 437 -7.72 5.59 21.81
N VAL A 438 -7.14 6.02 20.70
CA VAL A 438 -7.48 7.29 20.07
C VAL A 438 -8.36 7.01 18.85
N ILE A 439 -9.51 7.67 18.78
CA ILE A 439 -10.47 7.50 17.68
C ILE A 439 -10.71 8.83 16.99
N GLU A 440 -10.19 8.99 15.78
CA GLU A 440 -10.27 10.22 15.01
C GLU A 440 -11.28 10.10 13.87
N ALA A 441 -12.09 11.15 13.72
CA ALA A 441 -12.99 11.28 12.59
C ALA A 441 -12.18 11.53 11.31
N ARG A 442 -12.47 10.79 10.23
CA ARG A 442 -12.01 11.11 8.88
C ARG A 442 -13.16 11.70 8.08
N SER A 443 -14.03 10.83 7.55
CA SER A 443 -15.17 11.22 6.73
C SER A 443 -16.50 11.19 7.49
N GLU A 444 -16.55 10.54 8.65
CA GLU A 444 -17.69 10.55 9.56
C GLU A 444 -17.26 10.76 11.01
N ASP A 445 -18.15 11.29 11.83
CA ASP A 445 -17.94 11.36 13.28
C ASP A 445 -18.21 10.00 13.94
N PRO A 446 -17.46 9.63 14.99
CA PRO A 446 -17.74 8.42 15.77
C PRO A 446 -19.08 8.56 16.51
N MET A 447 -19.91 7.51 16.46
CA MET A 447 -21.15 7.49 17.22
C MET A 447 -20.83 7.36 18.72
N GLU A 448 -21.21 8.38 19.49
CA GLU A 448 -20.95 8.40 20.93
C GLU A 448 -21.41 7.12 21.64
N LYS A 449 -20.57 6.61 22.56
CA LYS A 449 -20.86 5.45 23.43
C LYS A 449 -21.07 4.12 22.70
N THR A 450 -20.51 3.99 21.50
CA THR A 450 -20.54 2.74 20.73
C THR A 450 -19.18 2.04 20.66
N GLY A 451 -18.13 2.68 21.20
CA GLY A 451 -16.81 2.09 21.31
C GLY A 451 -16.81 0.88 22.25
N LEU A 452 -16.36 -0.27 21.75
CA LEU A 452 -16.25 -1.52 22.47
C LEU A 452 -14.85 -2.11 22.30
N LEU A 453 -14.30 -2.62 23.39
CA LEU A 453 -13.24 -3.62 23.39
C LEU A 453 -13.90 -5.00 23.41
N HIS A 454 -13.53 -5.83 22.45
CA HIS A 454 -13.92 -7.23 22.36
C HIS A 454 -12.73 -8.08 22.80
N TYR A 455 -12.92 -9.02 23.71
CA TYR A 455 -11.83 -9.86 24.21
C TYR A 455 -12.29 -11.29 24.51
N ARG A 456 -11.35 -12.24 24.55
CA ARG A 456 -11.55 -13.62 25.03
C ARG A 456 -10.23 -14.18 25.53
N GLY A 457 -10.30 -15.10 26.51
CA GLY A 457 -9.13 -15.80 27.04
C GLY A 457 -8.69 -16.96 26.16
N ASP A 458 -9.61 -17.86 25.80
CA ASP A 458 -9.26 -19.10 25.08
C ASP A 458 -10.27 -19.46 23.99
N GLY A 459 -10.11 -18.88 22.80
CA GLY A 459 -11.04 -19.07 21.69
C GLY A 459 -12.51 -18.81 22.08
N GLY A 460 -13.46 -19.25 21.25
CA GLY A 460 -14.88 -19.07 21.54
C GLY A 460 -15.42 -17.65 21.29
N ASP A 461 -16.56 -17.33 21.93
CA ASP A 461 -17.29 -16.07 21.74
C ASP A 461 -16.60 -14.93 22.49
N PHE A 462 -16.54 -13.74 21.87
CA PHE A 462 -15.99 -12.54 22.50
C PHE A 462 -16.90 -12.00 23.60
N ALA A 463 -16.31 -11.63 24.73
CA ALA A 463 -16.90 -10.71 25.70
C ALA A 463 -16.69 -9.26 25.24
N GLU A 464 -17.60 -8.37 25.65
CA GLU A 464 -17.58 -6.96 25.26
C GLU A 464 -17.51 -6.06 26.50
N VAL A 465 -16.61 -5.08 26.47
CA VAL A 465 -16.54 -4.00 27.46
C VAL A 465 -16.52 -2.63 26.76
N SER A 466 -17.26 -1.67 27.31
CA SER A 466 -17.33 -0.32 26.72
C SER A 466 -16.04 0.47 26.95
N LEU A 467 -15.59 1.17 25.92
CA LEU A 467 -14.49 2.11 26.03
C LEU A 467 -14.90 3.33 26.87
N SER A 468 -14.01 3.78 27.75
CA SER A 468 -14.27 4.90 28.67
C SER A 468 -13.68 6.20 28.12
N TYR A 469 -14.53 7.14 27.68
CA TYR A 469 -14.09 8.42 27.10
C TYR A 469 -13.32 9.29 28.11
N GLN A 470 -12.10 9.70 27.76
CA GLN A 470 -11.21 10.52 28.59
C GLN A 470 -11.19 12.01 28.17
N GLY A 471 -11.62 12.34 26.94
CA GLY A 471 -11.52 13.67 26.36
C GLY A 471 -10.69 13.66 25.08
N GLU A 472 -10.82 14.70 24.23
CA GLU A 472 -9.94 14.92 23.06
C GLU A 472 -9.76 13.70 22.14
N ASN A 473 -10.84 12.95 21.90
CA ASN A 473 -10.87 11.71 21.10
C ASN A 473 -10.16 10.49 21.71
N THR A 474 -9.64 10.62 22.94
CA THR A 474 -9.03 9.52 23.69
C THR A 474 -10.05 8.76 24.52
N TYR A 475 -9.93 7.44 24.50
CA TYR A 475 -10.71 6.49 25.26
C TYR A 475 -9.78 5.54 25.99
N LEU A 476 -10.21 5.05 27.15
CA LEU A 476 -9.51 4.03 27.91
C LEU A 476 -10.18 2.68 27.66
N ALA A 477 -9.41 1.71 27.19
CA ALA A 477 -9.78 0.30 27.12
C ALA A 477 -9.29 -0.44 28.37
N THR A 478 -10.01 -1.49 28.79
CA THR A 478 -9.67 -2.25 30.00
C THR A 478 -9.86 -3.73 29.72
N LEU A 479 -8.75 -4.46 29.62
CA LEU A 479 -8.73 -5.92 29.61
C LEU A 479 -8.87 -6.43 31.05
N PRO A 480 -9.67 -7.48 31.30
CA PRO A 480 -9.72 -8.09 32.62
C PRO A 480 -8.41 -8.84 32.91
N VAL A 481 -8.33 -9.44 34.10
CA VAL A 481 -7.33 -10.47 34.39
C VAL A 481 -7.63 -11.74 33.61
N PHE A 482 -6.59 -12.50 33.32
CA PHE A 482 -6.64 -13.79 32.62
C PHE A 482 -5.83 -14.83 33.41
N ASP A 483 -6.16 -16.11 33.23
CA ASP A 483 -5.43 -17.22 33.86
C ASP A 483 -4.22 -17.63 33.00
N CYS A 484 -3.20 -18.26 33.58
CA CYS A 484 -1.93 -18.50 32.87
C CYS A 484 -2.02 -19.44 31.67
N ASP A 485 -3.05 -20.27 31.60
CA ASP A 485 -3.29 -21.18 30.49
C ASP A 485 -4.07 -20.55 29.33
N GLU A 486 -4.61 -19.34 29.53
CA GLU A 486 -5.33 -18.59 28.50
C GLU A 486 -4.38 -17.91 27.51
N MET A 487 -4.83 -17.76 26.25
CA MET A 487 -4.18 -16.94 25.23
C MET A 487 -5.08 -15.75 24.83
N PRO A 488 -5.05 -14.64 25.60
CA PRO A 488 -5.91 -13.49 25.38
C PRO A 488 -5.84 -12.94 23.96
N GLU A 489 -7.00 -12.87 23.31
CA GLU A 489 -7.17 -12.24 22.00
C GLU A 489 -8.21 -11.13 22.09
N TYR A 490 -7.95 -10.00 21.43
CA TYR A 490 -8.82 -8.83 21.51
C TYR A 490 -8.78 -7.94 20.27
N TYR A 491 -9.81 -7.12 20.11
CA TYR A 491 -9.90 -6.09 19.08
C TYR A 491 -10.84 -4.97 19.51
N ILE A 492 -10.75 -3.82 18.86
CA ILE A 492 -11.59 -2.66 19.14
C ILE A 492 -12.62 -2.49 18.03
N SER A 493 -13.82 -2.04 18.38
CA SER A 493 -14.83 -1.62 17.41
C SER A 493 -15.50 -0.31 17.81
N ILE A 494 -15.95 0.46 16.83
CA ILE A 494 -16.81 1.62 17.05
C ILE A 494 -17.77 1.79 15.87
N MET A 495 -18.98 2.29 16.14
CA MET A 495 -19.95 2.59 15.07
C MET A 495 -19.83 4.04 14.61
N THR A 496 -20.04 4.27 13.32
CA THR A 496 -20.24 5.61 12.75
C THR A 496 -21.71 6.02 12.78
N HIS A 497 -22.03 7.30 12.52
CA HIS A 497 -23.41 7.75 12.40
C HIS A 497 -24.20 7.10 11.25
N SER A 498 -23.52 6.58 10.21
CA SER A 498 -24.13 5.74 9.17
C SER A 498 -24.39 4.29 9.61
N ALA A 499 -24.13 3.94 10.88
CA ALA A 499 -24.24 2.60 11.45
C ALA A 499 -23.25 1.58 10.83
N SER A 500 -22.16 2.06 10.24
CA SER A 500 -21.03 1.22 9.83
C SER A 500 -20.16 0.93 11.04
N THR A 501 -19.63 -0.30 11.16
CA THR A 501 -18.69 -0.65 12.25
C THR A 501 -17.26 -0.62 11.74
N VAL A 502 -16.43 0.21 12.37
CA VAL A 502 -14.98 0.29 12.15
C VAL A 502 -14.30 -0.53 13.24
N THR A 503 -13.29 -1.30 12.87
CA THR A 503 -12.55 -2.16 13.81
C THR A 503 -11.05 -1.90 13.74
N PHE A 504 -10.36 -2.23 14.83
CA PHE A 504 -8.90 -2.31 14.88
C PHE A 504 -8.48 -3.64 15.52
N PRO A 505 -7.76 -4.52 14.79
CA PRO A 505 -7.35 -4.38 13.38
C PRO A 505 -8.54 -4.26 12.41
N LEU A 506 -8.31 -3.73 11.20
CA LEU A 506 -9.36 -3.46 10.19
C LEU A 506 -10.14 -4.73 9.81
N SER A 507 -9.44 -5.86 9.80
CA SER A 507 -9.90 -7.19 9.44
C SER A 507 -10.54 -7.96 10.61
N ALA A 508 -10.56 -7.40 11.83
CA ALA A 508 -11.14 -8.07 12.98
C ALA A 508 -12.62 -8.45 12.75
N PRO A 509 -13.06 -9.66 13.15
CA PRO A 509 -12.34 -10.63 14.00
C PRO A 509 -11.47 -11.65 13.25
N ALA A 510 -11.18 -11.46 11.95
CA ALA A 510 -10.29 -12.37 11.22
C ALA A 510 -8.83 -12.26 11.68
N GLU A 511 -8.37 -11.04 11.99
CA GLU A 511 -7.11 -10.79 12.68
C GLU A 511 -7.37 -10.07 14.00
N LEU A 512 -6.56 -10.40 14.99
CA LEU A 512 -6.76 -10.01 16.38
C LEU A 512 -5.42 -9.54 16.96
N LEU A 513 -5.49 -8.68 17.97
CA LEU A 513 -4.38 -8.43 18.87
C LEU A 513 -4.32 -9.57 19.88
N SER A 514 -3.12 -9.87 20.39
CA SER A 514 -2.92 -10.91 21.40
C SER A 514 -1.98 -10.42 22.49
N ALA A 515 -2.15 -10.97 23.70
CA ALA A 515 -1.27 -10.72 24.83
C ALA A 515 -0.87 -12.03 25.52
N ASN A 516 0.29 -12.06 26.15
CA ASN A 516 0.69 -13.14 27.05
C ASN A 516 0.20 -12.84 28.47
N VAL A 517 -0.22 -13.87 29.20
CA VAL A 517 -0.60 -13.73 30.61
C VAL A 517 0.63 -13.87 31.50
N ILE A 518 0.76 -12.99 32.48
CA ILE A 518 1.88 -12.95 33.43
C ILE A 518 1.38 -12.73 34.86
N THR A 519 2.08 -13.27 35.84
CA THR A 519 1.83 -13.05 37.27
C THR A 519 2.84 -12.06 37.83
N ASP A 520 4.12 -12.31 37.55
CA ASP A 520 5.21 -11.45 38.00
C ASP A 520 6.14 -11.10 36.84
N GLU A 521 6.79 -9.96 37.00
CA GLU A 521 7.76 -9.43 36.05
C GLU A 521 9.06 -9.14 36.80
N ASP A 522 10.06 -9.98 36.58
CA ASP A 522 11.40 -9.71 37.05
C ASP A 522 12.15 -8.87 36.01
N ILE A 523 12.60 -7.68 36.39
CA ILE A 523 13.46 -6.83 35.53
C ILE A 523 14.87 -6.80 36.14
N VAL A 524 15.87 -7.26 35.39
CA VAL A 524 17.28 -7.26 35.83
C VAL A 524 18.13 -6.19 35.16
N PHE A 525 17.63 -5.60 34.08
CA PHE A 525 18.26 -4.48 33.42
C PHE A 525 17.20 -3.59 32.77
N GLU A 526 17.31 -2.29 32.99
CA GLU A 526 16.44 -1.28 32.41
C GLU A 526 17.30 -0.04 32.11
N ASP A 527 17.17 0.50 30.91
CA ASP A 527 17.80 1.75 30.49
C ASP A 527 16.77 2.55 29.66
N ASP A 528 16.32 3.65 30.25
CA ASP A 528 15.34 4.60 29.71
C ASP A 528 15.99 5.69 28.84
N GLY A 529 17.26 5.55 28.45
CA GLY A 529 17.92 6.52 27.58
C GLY A 529 18.31 7.84 28.26
N GLU A 530 18.03 8.02 29.55
CA GLU A 530 18.28 9.28 30.25
C GLU A 530 19.72 9.40 30.78
N THR A 531 20.36 8.26 31.07
CA THR A 531 21.74 8.23 31.55
C THR A 531 22.53 7.08 30.97
N ASN A 532 23.79 7.32 30.60
CA ASN A 532 24.64 6.24 30.09
C ASN A 532 24.95 5.21 31.20
N MET A 533 24.28 4.07 31.14
CA MET A 533 24.42 2.92 32.06
C MET A 533 25.70 2.10 31.88
N GLY A 534 26.66 2.59 31.11
CA GLY A 534 27.93 1.90 30.81
C GLY A 534 28.06 1.43 29.37
N PHE A 535 27.18 1.90 28.48
CA PHE A 535 27.31 1.76 27.04
C PHE A 535 28.60 2.39 26.52
N THR A 536 29.17 1.75 25.52
CA THR A 536 30.41 2.17 24.86
C THR A 536 30.20 2.32 23.38
N VAL A 537 30.78 3.40 22.83
CA VAL A 537 30.69 3.72 21.40
C VAL A 537 32.01 3.41 20.73
N SER A 538 31.94 2.72 19.60
CA SER A 538 33.09 2.37 18.76
C SER A 538 32.68 2.35 17.28
N GLY A 539 33.60 2.02 16.38
CA GLY A 539 33.31 2.00 14.94
C GLY A 539 34.45 2.58 14.12
N ASN A 540 34.22 2.66 12.81
CA ASN A 540 35.13 3.26 11.84
C ASN A 540 34.45 4.31 10.96
N ALA A 541 33.18 4.64 11.20
CA ALA A 541 32.50 5.76 10.58
C ALA A 541 33.29 7.06 10.83
N SER A 542 33.29 7.91 9.81
CA SER A 542 34.01 9.18 9.81
C SER A 542 33.20 10.32 10.44
N ASP A 543 31.88 10.18 10.48
CA ASP A 543 30.91 10.98 11.22
C ASP A 543 29.75 10.06 11.68
N GLY A 544 28.80 10.56 12.48
CA GLY A 544 27.63 9.75 12.87
C GLY A 544 27.81 8.89 14.12
N ALA A 545 28.73 9.23 15.02
CA ALA A 545 28.93 8.42 16.22
C ALA A 545 27.66 8.39 17.08
N TRP A 546 27.41 7.27 17.77
CA TRP A 546 26.32 7.21 18.74
C TRP A 546 26.55 8.20 19.89
N GLU A 547 25.50 8.93 20.25
CA GLU A 547 25.47 9.90 21.34
C GLU A 547 24.17 9.75 22.14
N LEU A 548 24.23 10.06 23.44
CA LEU A 548 23.05 10.08 24.30
C LEU A 548 22.55 11.52 24.43
N GLY A 549 21.27 11.77 24.17
CA GLY A 549 20.68 13.09 24.42
C GLY A 549 19.24 13.25 23.95
N VAL A 550 18.69 14.43 24.23
CA VAL A 550 17.37 14.84 23.77
C VAL A 550 17.39 15.00 22.25
N PRO A 551 16.47 14.37 21.50
CA PRO A 551 16.46 14.51 20.04
C PRO A 551 16.37 15.96 19.58
N VAL A 552 17.23 16.32 18.62
CA VAL A 552 17.24 17.63 17.96
C VAL A 552 17.16 17.45 16.45
N GLY A 553 16.56 18.41 15.75
CA GLY A 553 16.40 18.36 14.28
C GLY A 553 14.96 18.19 13.83
N GLY A 554 14.11 17.60 14.67
CA GLY A 554 12.66 17.54 14.46
C GLY A 554 12.21 16.57 13.37
N GLY A 555 13.07 15.59 13.03
CA GLY A 555 12.79 14.54 12.06
C GLY A 555 12.91 14.95 10.60
N VAL A 556 13.55 16.09 10.32
CA VAL A 556 13.63 16.67 8.96
C VAL A 556 14.51 15.84 8.03
N ARG A 557 15.47 15.06 8.55
CA ARG A 557 16.36 14.21 7.74
C ARG A 557 16.22 12.72 8.04
N GLY A 558 15.13 12.33 8.70
CA GLY A 558 14.89 10.96 9.14
C GLY A 558 15.42 10.69 10.55
N ASP A 559 15.91 11.71 11.27
CA ASP A 559 16.23 11.67 12.69
C ASP A 559 14.96 11.45 13.54
N PRO A 560 15.06 10.86 14.74
CA PRO A 560 13.92 10.81 15.66
C PRO A 560 13.48 12.24 16.05
N PRO A 561 12.20 12.62 15.88
CA PRO A 561 11.72 13.94 16.31
C PRO A 561 11.51 14.04 17.83
N THR A 562 11.34 12.89 18.49
CA THR A 562 11.17 12.70 19.93
C THR A 562 11.82 11.38 20.34
N ASP A 563 12.08 11.23 21.64
CA ASP A 563 12.42 9.95 22.26
C ASP A 563 11.22 9.00 22.20
N ALA A 564 11.45 7.72 22.48
CA ALA A 564 10.44 6.67 22.25
C ALA A 564 9.38 6.65 23.35
N ASP A 565 9.80 6.78 24.61
CA ASP A 565 8.93 6.61 25.77
C ASP A 565 8.46 7.94 26.40
N GLY A 566 8.96 9.08 25.92
CA GLY A 566 8.61 10.41 26.38
C GLY A 566 9.33 10.82 27.68
N SER A 567 10.35 10.07 28.11
CA SER A 567 11.23 10.39 29.24
C SER A 567 12.13 11.61 28.96
N GLY A 568 12.53 11.82 27.71
CA GLY A 568 13.13 13.03 27.16
C GLY A 568 14.35 12.83 26.25
N SER A 569 15.14 11.79 26.45
CA SER A 569 16.44 11.54 25.80
C SER A 569 16.56 10.09 25.36
N CYS A 570 17.34 9.85 24.31
CA CYS A 570 17.62 8.48 23.86
C CYS A 570 19.03 8.40 23.22
N TRP A 571 19.45 7.19 22.85
CA TRP A 571 20.65 7.01 22.05
C TRP A 571 20.36 7.31 20.58
N LEU A 572 21.22 8.11 19.95
CA LEU A 572 21.03 8.66 18.62
C LEU A 572 22.35 8.66 17.85
N THR A 573 22.33 8.46 16.54
CA THR A 573 23.50 8.70 15.68
C THR A 573 23.63 10.19 15.37
N ASP A 574 24.71 10.82 15.85
CA ASP A 574 25.04 12.25 15.65
C ASP A 574 23.86 13.22 15.92
N ASN A 575 23.59 13.51 17.20
CA ASN A 575 22.42 14.29 17.64
C ASN A 575 22.63 15.81 17.53
N VAL A 576 22.61 16.36 16.31
CA VAL A 576 22.83 17.78 16.02
C VAL A 576 21.78 18.37 15.07
N GLU A 577 21.43 19.65 15.23
CA GLU A 577 20.51 20.30 14.30
C GLU A 577 21.16 20.47 12.91
N GLY A 578 20.65 19.75 11.91
CA GLY A 578 21.08 19.90 10.52
C GLY A 578 21.61 18.59 9.91
N ASN A 579 22.93 18.49 9.71
CA ASN A 579 23.54 17.34 9.03
C ASN A 579 23.98 16.27 10.03
N SER A 580 23.02 15.56 10.57
CA SER A 580 23.20 14.30 11.29
C SER A 580 23.27 13.17 10.26
N ASP A 581 24.36 12.41 10.24
CA ASP A 581 24.55 11.32 9.27
C ASP A 581 25.66 10.37 9.70
N VAL A 582 25.49 9.06 9.47
CA VAL A 582 26.58 8.10 9.57
C VAL A 582 27.32 8.08 8.24
N ASP A 583 28.59 8.50 8.25
CA ASP A 583 29.37 8.68 7.02
C ASP A 583 30.51 7.67 6.91
N GLY A 584 30.52 6.86 5.84
CA GLY A 584 31.69 6.16 5.33
C GLY A 584 32.23 5.05 6.24
N GLY A 585 31.34 4.38 6.96
CA GLY A 585 31.64 3.22 7.79
C GLY A 585 30.57 2.93 8.83
N GLN A 586 30.96 2.16 9.85
CA GLN A 586 30.07 1.69 10.89
C GLN A 586 30.23 2.49 12.17
N THR A 587 29.11 2.78 12.83
CA THR A 587 29.05 3.24 14.22
C THR A 587 28.37 2.16 15.08
N ILE A 588 29.00 1.83 16.21
CA ILE A 588 28.64 0.65 17.03
C ILE A 588 28.44 1.09 18.47
N LEU A 589 27.21 0.95 18.97
CA LEU A 589 26.84 1.12 20.36
C LEU A 589 26.81 -0.25 21.04
N THR A 590 27.66 -0.49 22.04
CA THR A 590 27.74 -1.77 22.77
C THR A 590 27.29 -1.60 24.21
N SER A 591 26.38 -2.46 24.65
CA SER A 591 25.83 -2.48 26.00
C SER A 591 26.90 -2.73 27.07
N PRO A 592 26.65 -2.33 28.34
CA PRO A 592 27.38 -2.90 29.46
C PRO A 592 27.19 -4.42 29.51
N THR A 593 27.99 -5.10 30.33
CA THR A 593 27.73 -6.50 30.68
C THR A 593 26.44 -6.58 31.47
N ILE A 594 25.47 -7.34 30.96
CA ILE A 594 24.19 -7.60 31.60
C ILE A 594 24.22 -9.00 32.18
N GLU A 595 24.03 -9.12 33.50
CA GLU A 595 23.99 -10.40 34.20
C GLU A 595 22.62 -11.06 33.99
N ILE A 596 22.62 -12.35 33.67
CA ILE A 596 21.41 -13.15 33.48
C ILE A 596 21.49 -14.31 34.48
N PRO A 597 20.70 -14.29 35.57
CA PRO A 597 20.86 -15.28 36.65
C PRO A 597 20.41 -16.70 36.26
N GLU A 598 19.56 -16.83 35.24
CA GLU A 598 18.99 -18.08 34.75
C GLU A 598 18.40 -17.91 33.32
N ASN A 599 17.71 -18.92 32.77
CA ASN A 599 17.11 -18.85 31.43
C ASN A 599 15.71 -18.20 31.46
N GLY A 600 15.14 -17.91 30.29
CA GLY A 600 13.76 -17.42 30.14
C GLY A 600 13.61 -15.90 30.17
N TRP A 601 14.65 -15.15 29.78
CA TRP A 601 14.64 -13.69 29.73
C TRP A 601 14.33 -13.18 28.34
N THR A 602 13.58 -12.09 28.26
CA THR A 602 13.24 -11.37 27.03
C THR A 602 13.95 -10.04 27.02
N LEU A 603 14.78 -9.80 26.00
CA LEU A 603 15.37 -8.49 25.73
C LEU A 603 14.40 -7.69 24.85
N SER A 604 13.93 -6.56 25.35
CA SER A 604 13.08 -5.62 24.64
C SER A 604 13.78 -4.27 24.48
N TYR A 605 13.53 -3.57 23.37
CA TYR A 605 13.99 -2.21 23.13
C TYR A 605 13.14 -1.51 22.06
N ALA A 606 13.05 -0.19 22.14
CA ALA A 606 12.54 0.64 21.05
C ALA A 606 13.71 1.04 20.14
N ARG A 607 13.60 0.79 18.83
CA ARG A 607 14.61 1.20 17.85
C ARG A 607 14.03 2.09 16.76
N TRP A 608 14.88 2.97 16.26
CA TRP A 608 14.63 3.80 15.09
C TRP A 608 15.71 3.54 14.05
N PHE A 609 15.33 3.45 12.78
CA PHE A 609 16.28 3.40 11.68
C PHE A 609 15.70 4.04 10.42
N SER A 610 16.47 4.94 9.82
CA SER A 610 16.18 5.56 8.53
C SER A 610 17.41 5.47 7.63
N ASN A 611 17.22 5.01 6.40
CA ASN A 611 18.23 5.05 5.34
C ASN A 611 17.63 5.49 3.99
N ASN A 612 16.44 6.08 4.01
CA ASN A 612 15.62 6.31 2.82
C ASN A 612 15.97 7.58 2.05
N SER A 613 17.04 8.25 2.45
CA SER A 613 17.53 9.52 1.88
C SER A 613 19.01 9.41 1.52
N GLY A 614 19.57 10.38 0.79
CA GLY A 614 20.99 10.42 0.44
C GLY A 614 21.30 10.09 -1.01
N ALA A 615 22.55 9.71 -1.28
CA ALA A 615 23.04 9.46 -2.65
C ALA A 615 22.67 8.06 -3.16
N ALA A 616 22.45 7.10 -2.26
CA ALA A 616 21.99 5.75 -2.59
C ALA A 616 20.98 5.23 -1.55
N PRO A 617 19.81 5.88 -1.41
CA PRO A 617 18.82 5.54 -0.39
C PRO A 617 18.40 4.07 -0.46
N GLY A 618 18.16 3.44 0.69
CA GLY A 618 17.68 2.07 0.81
C GLY A 618 18.76 1.02 0.52
N MET A 619 20.04 1.33 0.74
CA MET A 619 21.15 0.40 0.49
C MET A 619 21.84 -0.11 1.77
N ASP A 620 21.55 0.51 2.91
CA ASP A 620 22.28 0.31 4.16
C ASP A 620 21.46 -0.39 5.24
N VAL A 621 22.09 -0.96 6.25
CA VAL A 621 21.40 -1.78 7.26
C VAL A 621 21.71 -1.35 8.69
N LEU A 622 20.75 -1.56 9.58
CA LEU A 622 20.99 -1.59 11.02
C LEU A 622 20.99 -3.03 11.50
N THR A 623 22.03 -3.43 12.23
CA THR A 623 22.17 -4.78 12.75
C THR A 623 22.25 -4.75 14.27
N VAL A 624 21.46 -5.58 14.93
CA VAL A 624 21.57 -5.83 16.37
C VAL A 624 22.15 -7.22 16.56
N GLU A 625 23.23 -7.29 17.33
CA GLU A 625 23.93 -8.54 17.62
C GLU A 625 24.12 -8.75 19.12
N TRP A 626 24.33 -9.99 19.53
CA TRP A 626 24.61 -10.39 20.89
C TRP A 626 25.88 -11.25 20.99
N SER A 627 26.50 -11.27 22.17
CA SER A 627 27.61 -12.16 22.48
C SER A 627 27.61 -12.53 23.97
N GLU A 628 27.95 -13.79 24.27
CA GLU A 628 28.35 -14.19 25.62
C GLU A 628 29.58 -13.40 26.06
N VAL A 629 29.63 -12.98 27.32
CA VAL A 629 30.76 -12.19 27.83
C VAL A 629 32.07 -12.97 27.71
N GLY A 630 33.04 -12.37 27.02
CA GLY A 630 34.36 -12.98 26.78
C GLY A 630 34.44 -13.87 25.53
N SER A 631 33.33 -14.09 24.82
CA SER A 631 33.33 -14.64 23.47
C SER A 631 33.83 -13.59 22.45
N SER A 632 34.44 -14.06 21.37
CA SER A 632 34.76 -13.22 20.20
C SER A 632 33.73 -13.33 19.08
N SER A 633 32.72 -14.17 19.26
CA SER A 633 31.68 -14.47 18.28
C SER A 633 30.41 -13.73 18.63
N TRP A 634 29.85 -13.00 17.67
CA TRP A 634 28.58 -12.30 17.79
C TRP A 634 27.52 -13.00 16.95
N GLY A 635 26.33 -13.21 17.50
CA GLY A 635 25.16 -13.70 16.80
C GLY A 635 24.20 -12.55 16.50
N ALA A 636 23.53 -12.58 15.33
CA ALA A 636 22.53 -11.57 15.01
C ALA A 636 21.23 -11.84 15.79
N LEU A 637 20.69 -10.80 16.44
CA LEU A 637 19.30 -10.73 16.89
C LEU A 637 18.42 -10.22 15.75
N GLU A 638 18.87 -9.16 15.07
CA GLU A 638 18.09 -8.45 14.08
C GLU A 638 18.95 -7.85 12.96
N VAL A 639 18.40 -7.80 11.75
CA VAL A 639 18.92 -7.01 10.62
C VAL A 639 17.76 -6.25 10.00
N VAL A 640 17.84 -4.93 10.02
CA VAL A 640 16.82 -4.01 9.50
C VAL A 640 17.34 -3.42 8.19
N GLY A 641 16.54 -3.55 7.14
CA GLY A 641 16.88 -3.11 5.79
C GLY A 641 17.57 -4.16 4.91
N PRO A 642 18.08 -3.76 3.73
CA PRO A 642 18.31 -2.36 3.33
C PRO A 642 17.06 -1.61 2.85
N THR A 643 15.97 -2.32 2.59
CA THR A 643 14.62 -1.76 2.31
C THR A 643 13.58 -2.55 3.10
N GLY A 644 12.38 -1.99 3.28
CA GLY A 644 11.25 -2.66 3.93
C GLY A 644 10.74 -1.90 5.16
N GLU A 645 9.93 -2.58 5.96
CA GLU A 645 9.39 -2.03 7.20
C GLU A 645 10.52 -1.67 8.18
N GLY A 646 10.41 -0.51 8.82
CA GLY A 646 11.42 -0.02 9.76
C GLY A 646 12.70 0.59 9.16
N THR A 647 12.74 0.91 7.85
CA THR A 647 13.90 1.58 7.21
C THR A 647 13.69 3.05 6.87
N THR A 648 12.55 3.64 7.24
CA THR A 648 12.17 5.02 6.89
C THR A 648 11.93 5.90 8.13
N GLY A 649 12.46 5.48 9.27
CA GLY A 649 12.18 6.05 10.59
C GLY A 649 10.94 5.44 11.26
N GLY A 650 10.53 6.04 12.37
CA GLY A 650 9.52 5.51 13.28
C GLY A 650 10.15 4.68 14.41
N TRP A 651 9.60 4.80 15.61
CA TRP A 651 9.96 3.95 16.75
C TRP A 651 9.26 2.60 16.60
N TYR A 652 10.04 1.51 16.68
CA TYR A 652 9.56 0.14 16.67
C TYR A 652 9.95 -0.53 17.97
N ASP A 653 8.96 -1.06 18.69
CA ASP A 653 9.18 -1.92 19.84
C ASP A 653 9.53 -3.32 19.38
N VAL A 654 10.69 -3.83 19.80
CA VAL A 654 11.20 -5.13 19.40
C VAL A 654 11.54 -5.95 20.64
N SER A 655 11.21 -7.23 20.63
CA SER A 655 11.48 -8.15 21.74
C SER A 655 12.05 -9.49 21.27
N PHE A 656 13.07 -10.00 21.95
CA PHE A 656 13.69 -11.31 21.69
C PHE A 656 13.69 -12.17 22.95
N ASP A 657 13.05 -13.34 22.87
CA ASP A 657 13.27 -14.41 23.83
C ASP A 657 14.71 -14.94 23.67
N LEU A 658 15.53 -14.71 24.69
CA LEU A 658 16.95 -15.04 24.69
C LEU A 658 17.20 -16.56 24.61
N ASP A 659 16.27 -17.38 25.11
CA ASP A 659 16.38 -18.84 25.01
C ASP A 659 16.27 -19.29 23.56
N SER A 660 15.32 -18.70 22.82
CA SER A 660 15.04 -18.99 21.41
C SER A 660 16.17 -18.59 20.47
N VAL A 661 16.92 -17.54 20.79
CA VAL A 661 18.10 -17.12 20.00
C VAL A 661 19.40 -17.82 20.43
N GLY A 662 19.32 -18.77 21.38
CA GLY A 662 20.41 -19.67 21.76
C GLY A 662 21.29 -19.17 22.92
N LEU A 663 20.87 -18.15 23.66
CA LEU A 663 21.50 -17.72 24.92
C LEU A 663 21.03 -18.61 26.08
N LEU A 664 21.41 -19.89 26.05
CA LEU A 664 21.03 -20.85 27.08
C LEU A 664 22.18 -21.10 28.06
N ASN A 665 21.89 -21.00 29.35
CA ASN A 665 22.80 -21.28 30.46
C ASN A 665 24.07 -20.41 30.45
N ILE A 666 23.91 -19.11 30.19
CA ILE A 666 24.99 -18.13 30.28
C ILE A 666 24.76 -17.21 31.49
N ASP A 667 25.83 -16.84 32.19
CA ASP A 667 25.74 -16.01 33.39
C ASP A 667 25.61 -14.51 33.07
N ALA A 668 26.05 -14.10 31.88
CA ALA A 668 26.01 -12.72 31.41
C ALA A 668 26.23 -12.61 29.90
N PHE A 669 25.68 -11.56 29.29
CA PHE A 669 25.86 -11.25 27.87
C PHE A 669 26.05 -9.75 27.62
N GLN A 670 26.35 -9.41 26.38
CA GLN A 670 26.29 -8.07 25.84
C GLN A 670 25.55 -8.09 24.51
N PHE A 671 24.90 -6.99 24.17
CA PHE A 671 24.41 -6.75 22.82
C PHE A 671 25.02 -5.47 22.26
N ARG A 672 24.95 -5.33 20.94
CA ARG A 672 25.41 -4.12 20.25
C ARG A 672 24.50 -3.80 19.08
N VAL A 673 24.34 -2.50 18.83
CA VAL A 673 23.60 -1.96 17.69
C VAL A 673 24.60 -1.31 16.74
N ILE A 674 24.53 -1.69 15.47
CA ILE A 674 25.45 -1.29 14.42
C ILE A 674 24.63 -0.58 13.34
N ALA A 675 24.89 0.71 13.13
CA ALA A 675 24.44 1.42 11.94
C ALA A 675 25.62 1.47 10.96
N ASP A 676 25.40 0.98 9.74
CA ASP A 676 26.44 0.77 8.73
C ASP A 676 26.15 1.55 7.45
N ASP A 677 26.89 2.65 7.21
CA ASP A 677 26.88 3.37 5.93
C ASP A 677 28.03 2.86 5.06
N ALA A 678 27.78 1.78 4.32
CA ALA A 678 28.79 1.07 3.55
C ALA A 678 28.50 1.08 2.05
N GLY A 679 29.12 2.01 1.33
CA GLY A 679 29.07 2.01 -0.14
C GLY A 679 28.93 3.42 -0.70
N ASP A 680 27.98 3.58 -1.62
CA ASP A 680 27.49 4.91 -1.98
C ASP A 680 26.57 5.38 -0.83
N GLY A 681 26.80 6.57 -0.28
CA GLY A 681 26.25 6.92 1.05
C GLY A 681 24.74 7.22 1.06
N SER A 682 24.00 6.52 1.91
CA SER A 682 22.67 6.96 2.35
C SER A 682 22.82 8.00 3.45
N VAL A 683 21.75 8.77 3.71
CA VAL A 683 21.65 9.50 4.97
C VAL A 683 21.11 8.52 6.00
N ILE A 684 21.93 8.14 6.97
CA ILE A 684 21.58 7.17 8.00
C ILE A 684 21.33 7.86 9.32
N GLU A 685 20.15 7.59 9.88
CA GLU A 685 19.74 8.01 11.21
C GLU A 685 19.24 6.80 11.99
N ALA A 686 19.76 6.59 13.20
CA ALA A 686 19.35 5.51 14.07
C ALA A 686 19.12 6.00 15.50
N GLY A 687 18.19 5.34 16.18
CA GLY A 687 17.84 5.58 17.57
C GLY A 687 17.68 4.29 18.35
N LEU A 688 17.98 4.32 19.64
CA LEU A 688 17.75 3.20 20.57
C LEU A 688 17.28 3.75 21.92
N ASP A 689 16.21 3.19 22.45
CA ASP A 689 15.56 3.64 23.67
C ASP A 689 14.79 2.50 24.37
N ALA A 690 14.25 2.76 25.56
CA ALA A 690 13.37 1.85 26.31
C ALA A 690 13.89 0.40 26.41
N ILE A 691 15.17 0.24 26.75
CA ILE A 691 15.82 -1.07 26.78
C ILE A 691 15.45 -1.76 28.08
N SER A 692 14.88 -2.96 28.01
CA SER A 692 14.54 -3.78 29.17
C SER A 692 14.97 -5.24 28.97
N LEU A 693 15.48 -5.84 30.04
CA LEU A 693 15.64 -7.28 30.15
C LEU A 693 14.71 -7.78 31.26
N ALA A 694 13.57 -8.31 30.82
CA ALA A 694 12.52 -8.77 31.70
C ALA A 694 12.33 -10.29 31.56
N ARG A 695 12.00 -10.94 32.66
CA ARG A 695 11.49 -12.29 32.69
C ARG A 695 10.07 -12.24 33.20
N PHE A 696 9.18 -12.79 32.39
CA PHE A 696 7.79 -12.94 32.75
C PHE A 696 7.59 -14.33 33.33
N THR A 697 7.09 -14.40 34.55
CA THR A 697 6.59 -15.66 35.11
C THR A 697 5.08 -15.60 35.07
N CYS A 698 4.46 -16.72 34.76
CA CYS A 698 3.04 -16.91 35.00
C CYS A 698 2.92 -18.07 35.98
N GLU A 699 2.65 -17.73 37.22
CA GLU A 699 2.39 -18.67 38.29
C GLU A 699 0.89 -18.60 38.57
N ASP A 700 0.19 -19.70 38.26
CA ASP A 700 -1.16 -19.86 38.77
C ASP A 700 -1.06 -19.92 40.29
N ASP A 701 -1.43 -18.81 40.94
CA ASP A 701 -1.49 -18.66 42.39
C ASP A 701 -2.49 -19.66 43.04
N THR A 702 -3.11 -20.51 42.21
CA THR A 702 -3.94 -21.66 42.57
C THR A 702 -3.16 -22.97 42.75
N GLN A 703 -1.84 -22.98 42.93
CA GLN A 703 -1.19 -24.19 43.46
C GLN A 703 -1.45 -24.29 44.97
N CYS A 704 -2.62 -24.82 45.28
CA CYS A 704 -2.96 -25.34 46.60
C CYS A 704 -2.05 -26.55 46.84
N GLU A 705 -0.81 -26.32 47.28
CA GLU A 705 0.23 -27.34 47.45
C GLU A 705 -0.28 -28.57 48.26
N GLY A 706 -1.29 -28.36 49.11
CA GLY A 706 -1.98 -29.39 49.89
C GLY A 706 -3.01 -30.24 49.13
N ASP A 707 -3.43 -29.86 47.93
CA ASP A 707 -4.37 -30.61 47.07
C ASP A 707 -3.61 -31.50 46.09
N VAL A 708 -3.11 -32.62 46.62
CA VAL A 708 -2.29 -33.55 45.84
C VAL A 708 -3.12 -34.42 44.87
N ASP A 709 -4.45 -34.31 44.89
CA ASP A 709 -5.33 -35.03 43.97
C ASP A 709 -6.06 -34.14 42.94
N GLY A 710 -5.84 -32.83 43.00
CA GLY A 710 -6.23 -31.85 41.99
C GLY A 710 -7.74 -31.69 41.89
N ASN A 711 -8.43 -31.69 43.04
CA ASN A 711 -9.89 -31.56 43.13
C ASN A 711 -10.37 -30.21 43.68
N ASP A 712 -9.44 -29.27 43.88
CA ASP A 712 -9.59 -27.93 44.44
C ASP A 712 -10.02 -27.92 45.93
N VAL A 713 -9.79 -29.01 46.66
CA VAL A 713 -10.14 -29.14 48.08
C VAL A 713 -9.12 -29.96 48.86
N VAL A 714 -8.33 -29.28 49.70
CA VAL A 714 -7.41 -29.91 50.66
C VAL A 714 -8.18 -30.60 51.78
N ASN A 715 -8.18 -31.93 51.76
CA ASN A 715 -8.92 -32.76 52.68
C ASN A 715 -8.18 -34.06 53.06
N VAL A 716 -8.93 -35.03 53.57
CA VAL A 716 -8.36 -36.29 54.05
C VAL A 716 -7.83 -37.17 52.93
N ASN A 717 -8.37 -37.04 51.72
CA ASN A 717 -7.94 -37.81 50.56
C ASN A 717 -6.50 -37.44 50.19
N ASP A 718 -6.15 -36.16 50.28
CA ASP A 718 -4.80 -35.65 50.03
C ASP A 718 -3.79 -36.27 50.99
N ILE A 719 -4.11 -36.28 52.29
CA ILE A 719 -3.28 -36.98 53.30
C ILE A 719 -3.14 -38.47 52.96
N LEU A 720 -4.22 -39.12 52.52
CA LEU A 720 -4.19 -40.55 52.20
C LEU A 720 -3.33 -40.85 50.97
N ASN A 721 -3.30 -39.94 50.00
CA ASN A 721 -2.47 -40.05 48.80
C ASN A 721 -0.99 -39.90 49.16
N VAL A 722 -0.62 -38.89 49.97
CA VAL A 722 0.75 -38.75 50.50
C VAL A 722 1.18 -39.95 51.34
N ILE A 723 0.30 -40.45 52.22
CA ILE A 723 0.60 -41.64 53.04
C ILE A 723 0.83 -42.89 52.16
N ALA A 724 0.15 -43.01 51.02
CA ALA A 724 0.27 -44.17 50.13
C ALA A 724 1.68 -44.30 49.54
N VAL A 725 2.36 -43.18 49.34
CA VAL A 725 3.71 -43.10 48.78
C VAL A 725 4.76 -42.61 49.79
N PHE A 726 4.43 -42.64 51.09
CA PHE A 726 5.31 -42.15 52.16
C PHE A 726 6.67 -42.86 52.22
N GLY A 727 7.74 -42.07 52.31
CA GLY A 727 9.12 -42.53 52.34
C GLY A 727 9.68 -42.93 50.97
N THR A 728 9.01 -42.52 49.89
CA THR A 728 9.47 -42.67 48.51
C THR A 728 9.85 -41.32 47.90
N ASN A 729 10.28 -41.33 46.65
CA ASN A 729 10.52 -40.13 45.84
C ASN A 729 9.47 -40.07 44.72
N ASP A 730 8.25 -40.54 45.00
CA ASP A 730 7.14 -40.49 44.06
C ASP A 730 6.57 -39.06 44.07
N PRO A 731 6.65 -38.31 42.96
CA PRO A 731 6.20 -36.91 42.91
C PRO A 731 4.73 -36.74 43.27
N SER A 732 3.90 -37.79 43.11
CA SER A 732 2.46 -37.73 43.40
C SER A 732 2.11 -37.56 44.89
N GLY A 733 3.09 -37.61 45.79
CA GLY A 733 2.87 -37.29 47.21
C GLY A 733 3.89 -36.33 47.80
N ASP A 734 4.73 -35.72 46.96
CA ASP A 734 5.77 -34.75 47.36
C ASP A 734 5.18 -33.34 47.34
N ALA A 735 4.27 -33.08 48.29
CA ALA A 735 3.44 -31.88 48.31
C ALA A 735 4.24 -30.58 48.49
N ASN A 736 5.46 -30.66 49.01
CA ASN A 736 6.36 -29.50 49.17
C ASN A 736 7.53 -29.49 48.18
N ASP A 737 7.52 -30.38 47.17
CA ASP A 737 8.54 -30.54 46.13
C ASP A 737 9.99 -30.64 46.68
N ASP A 738 10.19 -31.24 47.86
CA ASP A 738 11.53 -31.38 48.47
C ASP A 738 12.31 -32.62 47.97
N GLY A 739 11.67 -33.42 47.09
CA GLY A 739 12.20 -34.63 46.48
C GLY A 739 12.03 -35.88 47.35
N ILE A 740 11.38 -35.76 48.51
CA ILE A 740 11.22 -36.84 49.49
C ILE A 740 9.84 -36.76 50.14
N VAL A 741 8.97 -37.73 49.84
CA VAL A 741 7.68 -37.85 50.52
C VAL A 741 7.89 -38.20 52.00
N ASN A 742 7.66 -37.25 52.88
CA ASN A 742 7.93 -37.34 54.30
C ASN A 742 6.86 -36.63 55.16
N ILE A 743 7.19 -36.36 56.43
CA ILE A 743 6.23 -35.79 57.37
C ILE A 743 5.93 -34.32 57.06
N SER A 744 6.84 -33.62 56.37
CA SER A 744 6.68 -32.23 55.96
C SER A 744 5.52 -32.06 55.00
N ASP A 745 5.33 -32.99 54.05
CA ASP A 745 4.21 -33.03 53.11
C ASP A 745 2.86 -33.15 53.81
N ILE A 746 2.78 -34.08 54.77
CA ILE A 746 1.56 -34.28 55.58
C ILE A 746 1.25 -33.02 56.41
N LEU A 747 2.29 -32.36 56.94
CA LEU A 747 2.12 -31.15 57.74
C LEU A 747 1.66 -29.97 56.88
N LEU A 748 2.11 -29.89 55.64
CA LEU A 748 1.68 -28.90 54.65
C LEU A 748 0.20 -29.08 54.31
N ILE A 749 -0.23 -30.30 53.98
CA ILE A 749 -1.65 -30.62 53.71
C ILE A 749 -2.55 -30.26 54.90
N ILE A 750 -2.12 -30.58 56.13
CA ILE A 750 -2.88 -30.22 57.34
C ILE A 750 -2.97 -28.70 57.53
N ASN A 751 -1.93 -27.97 57.13
CA ASN A 751 -1.87 -26.52 57.27
C ASN A 751 -2.76 -25.79 56.25
N GLN A 752 -3.02 -26.39 55.09
CA GLN A 752 -3.81 -25.82 54.00
C GLN A 752 -5.25 -26.38 53.92
N TRP A 753 -5.73 -27.03 54.98
CA TRP A 753 -7.04 -27.70 55.01
C TRP A 753 -8.23 -26.78 54.67
N GLY A 754 -8.94 -27.04 53.56
CA GLY A 754 -10.04 -26.19 53.10
C GLY A 754 -10.32 -26.31 51.60
N GLU A 755 -11.22 -25.47 51.10
CA GLU A 755 -11.33 -25.20 49.66
C GLU A 755 -10.13 -24.36 49.24
N CYS A 756 -9.60 -24.70 48.08
CA CYS A 756 -8.82 -23.84 47.23
C CYS A 756 -9.84 -23.02 46.41
#